data_AF-A0A812VCJ5-F1
#
_entry.id   AF-A0A812VCJ5-F1
#
_cell.length_a   1.000
_cell.length_b   1.000
_cell.length_c   1.000
_cell.angle_alpha   90.00
_cell.angle_beta   90.00
_cell.angle_gamma   90.00
#
_symmetry.space_group_name_H-M   'P 1'
#
loop_
_entity.id
_entity.type
_entity.pdbx_description
1 polymer ?
#
loop_
_entity_poly.entity_id
_entity_poly.type
_entity_poly.pdbx_seq_one_letter_code
_entity_poly.pdbx_strand_id
1 'polypeptide(L)'
;MAQVRDKLAEPWKGVNLGGWLLLEPGPSYPLFTQHPLKDKSEARCEWDIMKGLIAKMGKTGAAEVLRSHRETHMTKADFQRVRSCGLNAVRLPFGYWVVTEPRPREPYVGPALEYIDRAVSWAEEFDLQIVLDLHGCPGGESPEAPCGRRQRPESRWNWKQWDFQASLKVLQILAKRYAQRSCVTGIAVCNEPSGEVPAKALISYYSKAVDVIRKAGMDAQRVAVVLPVFQRPEGEEDFIKKWSKSTKGRHRNVCFDVHCYHCFENQFHGKTFAEQLRAVEANIEMFKQHPMVAGEWSLSLGQATWCTCGDLDEDSVLSIFGAQQQEAFKSASHGSFFWNWKEDPDSKEWHFQHSCDSGLLSRPPLSLPPWDRQGEDPLEELLHPSPEDPVVYYGDTVYLRVFHGRYIEVQGKTVDCNWPDKGMWQAFSFCAPDGDAAKEQGSRRPVRHRDMLRIRAHSGSFLAVPSNAATGAPVTTTRSKTCAEAELEVFLQHTSVLKHRGLAYFFSRATATTLDADEDESGIRARWADFGDWQAFAVERPPELQRHVALGRTKEPPRQRQRGRRGSKDSQLLRCALRLFTAKDLQAEISHEQEQYQQAKEIQKFLKSTDFKLVETEGDVNMQLERTVGDKQVTIEWQLTSPFDPTADVEGGDQDAGAEYEATDFCITLESKSSGAGVSFYCSTQTGEDHRYVIGNVKSFASKEEKESMSAYNGPEFEDIDEKLQESLDELLAEAGISTELCDFIDAMALDKEQREYIRWLSNLKEFMEK
;
A
#
# COMPACT_ATOMS: atom_id res chain seq x y z
N MET A 1 9.64 -7.95 -47.08
CA MET A 1 8.19 -7.88 -47.32
C MET A 1 7.54 -7.50 -46.01
N ALA A 2 6.96 -6.30 -45.91
CA ALA A 2 6.24 -5.89 -44.71
C ALA A 2 5.02 -6.82 -44.52
N GLN A 3 4.97 -7.56 -43.42
CA GLN A 3 3.75 -8.25 -43.02
C GLN A 3 2.66 -7.19 -42.89
N VAL A 4 1.60 -7.30 -43.71
CA VAL A 4 0.37 -6.54 -43.50
C VAL A 4 -0.07 -6.86 -42.08
N ARG A 5 -0.08 -5.87 -41.18
CA ARG A 5 -0.56 -6.06 -39.81
C ARG A 5 -2.02 -6.42 -39.90
N ASP A 6 -2.38 -7.58 -39.36
CA ASP A 6 -3.78 -7.85 -39.06
C ASP A 6 -4.18 -6.79 -38.02
N LYS A 7 -4.97 -5.81 -38.45
CA LYS A 7 -5.46 -4.69 -37.63
C LYS A 7 -6.98 -4.75 -37.70
N LEU A 8 -7.65 -4.58 -36.57
CA LEU A 8 -9.09 -4.42 -36.54
C LEU A 8 -9.49 -3.14 -37.26
N ALA A 9 -10.61 -3.17 -37.98
CA ALA A 9 -11.16 -1.97 -38.62
C ALA A 9 -11.41 -0.86 -37.60
N GLU A 10 -11.89 -1.25 -36.41
CA GLU A 10 -12.00 -0.40 -35.23
C GLU A 10 -11.33 -1.12 -34.05
N PRO A 11 -10.21 -0.59 -33.52
CA PRO A 11 -9.56 -1.14 -32.33
C PRO A 11 -10.50 -1.15 -31.12
N TRP A 12 -10.30 -2.11 -30.22
CA TRP A 12 -11.09 -2.20 -29.01
C TRP A 12 -10.77 -1.04 -28.07
N LYS A 13 -11.81 -0.33 -27.68
CA LYS A 13 -11.81 0.61 -26.56
C LYS A 13 -12.80 0.03 -25.55
N GLY A 14 -12.27 -0.80 -24.66
CA GLY A 14 -13.10 -1.63 -23.81
C GLY A 14 -12.72 -1.65 -22.33
N VAL A 15 -13.48 -2.44 -21.60
CA VAL A 15 -13.30 -2.74 -20.18
C VAL A 15 -13.37 -4.26 -19.98
N ASN A 16 -12.69 -4.76 -18.96
CA ASN A 16 -12.85 -6.12 -18.48
C ASN A 16 -14.15 -6.24 -17.66
N LEU A 17 -14.73 -7.43 -17.66
CA LEU A 17 -15.87 -7.83 -16.82
C LEU A 17 -15.38 -8.82 -15.75
N GLY A 18 -14.25 -8.50 -15.12
CA GLY A 18 -13.62 -9.27 -14.05
C GLY A 18 -14.55 -9.41 -12.85
N GLY A 19 -14.34 -10.47 -12.07
CA GLY A 19 -15.17 -10.79 -10.91
C GLY A 19 -16.52 -11.42 -11.23
N TRP A 20 -16.92 -11.55 -12.49
CA TRP A 20 -18.24 -12.11 -12.82
C TRP A 20 -18.26 -13.64 -12.97
N LEU A 21 -17.50 -14.17 -13.94
CA LEU A 21 -17.46 -15.61 -14.28
C LEU A 21 -16.14 -16.29 -13.87
N LEU A 22 -15.25 -15.51 -13.26
CA LEU A 22 -14.12 -15.93 -12.44
C LEU A 22 -14.02 -14.93 -11.29
N LEU A 23 -13.93 -15.42 -10.05
CA LEU A 23 -13.96 -14.57 -8.86
C LEU A 23 -12.56 -14.15 -8.40
N GLU A 24 -12.43 -12.87 -8.10
CA GLU A 24 -11.25 -12.22 -7.52
C GLU A 24 -11.68 -11.29 -6.38
N PRO A 25 -10.91 -11.16 -5.29
CA PRO A 25 -11.30 -10.40 -4.11
C PRO A 25 -11.75 -8.97 -4.41
N GLY A 26 -10.97 -8.23 -5.21
CA GLY A 26 -11.34 -6.87 -5.61
C GLY A 26 -12.59 -6.85 -6.50
N PRO A 27 -12.52 -7.33 -7.75
CA PRO A 27 -13.65 -7.26 -8.67
C PRO A 27 -14.93 -7.88 -8.11
N SER A 28 -14.84 -8.88 -7.23
CA SER A 28 -15.96 -9.54 -6.55
C SER A 28 -16.13 -9.11 -5.08
N TYR A 29 -15.68 -7.91 -4.70
CA TYR A 29 -15.60 -7.45 -3.31
C TYR A 29 -16.83 -7.77 -2.46
N PRO A 30 -18.10 -7.56 -2.92
CA PRO A 30 -19.24 -7.78 -2.04
C PRO A 30 -19.33 -9.25 -1.60
N LEU A 31 -18.98 -10.18 -2.48
CA LEU A 31 -19.03 -11.61 -2.20
C LEU A 31 -17.92 -12.02 -1.23
N PHE A 32 -16.72 -11.45 -1.34
CA PHE A 32 -15.62 -11.73 -0.42
C PHE A 32 -15.85 -11.12 0.97
N THR A 33 -16.34 -9.88 1.03
CA THR A 33 -16.67 -9.20 2.30
C THR A 33 -17.84 -9.86 3.03
N GLN A 34 -18.89 -10.30 2.32
CA GLN A 34 -20.06 -10.94 2.95
C GLN A 34 -19.79 -12.37 3.41
N HIS A 35 -18.72 -12.99 2.93
CA HIS A 35 -18.40 -14.39 3.20
C HIS A 35 -16.93 -14.59 3.62
N PRO A 36 -16.51 -13.99 4.76
CA PRO A 36 -15.17 -14.25 5.30
C PRO A 36 -15.01 -15.73 5.67
N LEU A 37 -13.77 -16.21 5.63
CA LEU A 37 -13.46 -17.58 6.03
C LEU A 37 -13.59 -17.74 7.55
N LYS A 38 -13.93 -18.97 8.00
CA LYS A 38 -14.18 -19.26 9.42
C LYS A 38 -12.97 -19.08 10.32
N ASP A 39 -11.77 -19.28 9.78
CA ASP A 39 -10.49 -19.15 10.48
C ASP A 39 -9.95 -17.70 10.44
N LYS A 40 -10.78 -16.74 10.01
CA LYS A 40 -10.43 -15.33 9.78
C LYS A 40 -9.29 -15.12 8.77
N SER A 41 -8.87 -16.16 8.06
CA SER A 41 -7.92 -15.98 6.95
C SER A 41 -8.60 -15.34 5.75
N GLU A 42 -7.84 -14.61 4.95
CA GLU A 42 -8.37 -13.99 3.74
C GLU A 42 -8.46 -14.99 2.60
N ALA A 43 -9.65 -15.12 2.00
CA ALA A 43 -9.82 -15.82 0.74
C ALA A 43 -9.17 -15.00 -0.39
N ARG A 44 -8.22 -15.58 -1.12
CA ARG A 44 -7.45 -14.85 -2.14
C ARG A 44 -7.87 -15.18 -3.57
N CYS A 45 -8.65 -16.24 -3.79
CA CYS A 45 -9.13 -16.65 -5.11
C CYS A 45 -10.46 -17.43 -5.03
N GLU A 46 -11.11 -17.68 -6.18
CA GLU A 46 -12.37 -18.44 -6.25
C GLU A 46 -12.31 -19.80 -5.54
N TRP A 47 -11.19 -20.52 -5.66
CA TRP A 47 -10.99 -21.81 -4.99
C TRP A 47 -11.14 -21.71 -3.46
N ASP A 48 -10.57 -20.67 -2.85
CA ASP A 48 -10.54 -20.50 -1.40
C ASP A 48 -11.93 -20.15 -0.87
N ILE A 49 -12.60 -19.17 -1.50
CA ILE A 49 -13.94 -18.78 -1.10
C ILE A 49 -14.97 -19.89 -1.32
N MET A 50 -14.86 -20.65 -2.42
CA MET A 50 -15.75 -21.78 -2.65
C MET A 50 -15.54 -22.90 -1.63
N LYS A 51 -14.31 -23.15 -1.17
CA LYS A 51 -14.07 -24.06 -0.05
C LYS A 51 -14.70 -23.57 1.24
N GLY A 52 -14.54 -22.29 1.56
CA GLY A 52 -15.16 -21.66 2.73
C GLY A 52 -16.68 -21.77 2.71
N LEU A 53 -17.31 -21.42 1.59
CA LEU A 53 -18.75 -21.54 1.38
C LEU A 53 -19.21 -23.00 1.51
N ILE A 54 -18.55 -23.96 0.86
CA ILE A 54 -18.92 -25.37 0.98
C ILE A 54 -18.81 -25.86 2.43
N ALA A 55 -17.78 -25.44 3.18
CA ALA A 55 -17.63 -25.78 4.58
C ALA A 55 -18.68 -25.12 5.49
N LYS A 56 -19.21 -23.95 5.10
CA LYS A 56 -20.22 -23.20 5.86
C LYS A 56 -21.65 -23.67 5.59
N MET A 57 -22.01 -23.92 4.33
CA MET A 57 -23.40 -24.12 3.88
C MET A 57 -23.59 -25.31 2.92
N GLY A 58 -22.56 -26.14 2.73
CA GLY A 58 -22.60 -27.27 1.82
C GLY A 58 -22.59 -26.87 0.34
N LYS A 59 -22.50 -27.87 -0.55
CA LYS A 59 -22.41 -27.64 -2.01
C LYS A 59 -23.62 -26.91 -2.58
N THR A 60 -24.83 -27.24 -2.12
CA THR A 60 -26.06 -26.61 -2.61
C THR A 60 -26.14 -25.14 -2.19
N GLY A 61 -25.79 -24.82 -0.94
CA GLY A 61 -25.75 -23.43 -0.47
C GLY A 61 -24.70 -22.61 -1.21
N ALA A 62 -23.48 -23.15 -1.37
CA ALA A 62 -22.42 -22.47 -2.12
C ALA A 62 -22.81 -22.22 -3.59
N ALA A 63 -23.54 -23.15 -4.21
CA ALA A 63 -24.07 -22.98 -5.56
C ALA A 63 -25.16 -21.91 -5.64
N GLU A 64 -26.00 -21.76 -4.61
CA GLU A 64 -26.97 -20.65 -4.53
C GLU A 64 -26.26 -19.30 -4.44
N VAL A 65 -25.26 -19.18 -3.57
CA VAL A 65 -24.47 -17.94 -3.44
C VAL A 65 -23.83 -17.55 -4.77
N LEU A 66 -23.17 -18.50 -5.44
CA LEU A 66 -22.52 -18.20 -6.72
C LEU A 66 -23.53 -17.88 -7.83
N ARG A 67 -24.70 -18.52 -7.83
CA ARG A 67 -25.78 -18.15 -8.75
C ARG A 67 -26.28 -16.74 -8.49
N SER A 68 -26.56 -16.38 -7.24
CA SER A 68 -26.99 -15.03 -6.86
C SER A 68 -25.98 -13.97 -7.30
N HIS A 69 -24.69 -14.23 -7.09
CA HIS A 69 -23.60 -13.38 -7.57
C HIS A 69 -23.64 -13.23 -9.09
N ARG A 70 -23.67 -14.33 -9.85
CA ARG A 70 -23.69 -14.27 -11.32
C ARG A 70 -24.95 -13.59 -11.88
N GLU A 71 -26.08 -13.62 -11.16
CA GLU A 71 -27.32 -12.93 -11.56
C GLU A 71 -27.29 -11.41 -11.31
N THR A 72 -26.51 -10.95 -10.33
CA THR A 72 -26.58 -9.56 -9.83
C THR A 72 -25.31 -8.75 -10.07
N HIS A 73 -24.15 -9.41 -10.17
CA HIS A 73 -22.86 -8.75 -10.30
C HIS A 73 -22.70 -8.01 -11.63
N MET A 74 -23.10 -8.65 -12.74
CA MET A 74 -23.21 -8.01 -14.06
C MET A 74 -24.60 -8.22 -14.64
N THR A 75 -25.18 -7.13 -15.11
CA THR A 75 -26.55 -7.10 -15.62
C THR A 75 -26.58 -6.51 -17.02
N LYS A 76 -27.74 -6.60 -17.68
CA LYS A 76 -27.98 -5.92 -18.96
C LYS A 76 -27.71 -4.40 -18.89
N ALA A 77 -28.02 -3.77 -17.74
CA ALA A 77 -27.80 -2.33 -17.55
C ALA A 77 -26.32 -1.95 -17.59
N ASP A 78 -25.43 -2.86 -17.16
CA ASP A 78 -23.98 -2.63 -17.22
C ASP A 78 -23.51 -2.51 -18.67
N PHE A 79 -23.95 -3.40 -19.57
CA PHE A 79 -23.61 -3.34 -20.99
C PHE A 79 -24.15 -2.08 -21.67
N GLN A 80 -25.37 -1.66 -21.33
CA GLN A 80 -25.91 -0.39 -21.79
C GLN A 80 -25.03 0.79 -21.34
N ARG A 81 -24.58 0.76 -20.08
CA ARG A 81 -23.75 1.82 -19.50
C ARG A 81 -22.35 1.83 -20.10
N VAL A 82 -21.72 0.68 -20.33
CA VAL A 82 -20.45 0.55 -21.07
C VAL A 82 -20.53 1.31 -22.40
N ARG A 83 -21.60 1.06 -23.18
CA ARG A 83 -21.82 1.78 -24.45
C ARG A 83 -22.00 3.28 -24.23
N SER A 84 -22.75 3.69 -23.21
CA SER A 84 -22.98 5.11 -22.89
C SER A 84 -21.71 5.86 -22.46
N CYS A 85 -20.72 5.17 -21.87
CA CYS A 85 -19.39 5.71 -21.57
C CYS A 85 -18.50 5.86 -22.83
N GLY A 86 -19.04 5.62 -24.03
CA GLY A 86 -18.30 5.75 -25.29
C GLY A 86 -17.26 4.65 -25.51
N LEU A 87 -17.50 3.46 -24.94
CA LEU A 87 -16.76 2.23 -25.21
C LEU A 87 -17.42 1.46 -26.36
N ASN A 88 -16.63 0.60 -27.01
CA ASN A 88 -17.09 -0.23 -28.13
C ASN A 88 -16.88 -1.73 -27.89
N ALA A 89 -16.25 -2.13 -26.78
CA ALA A 89 -15.90 -3.52 -26.53
C ALA A 89 -15.93 -3.88 -25.03
N VAL A 90 -16.13 -5.17 -24.75
CA VAL A 90 -15.94 -5.78 -23.43
C VAL A 90 -15.06 -7.03 -23.54
N ARG A 91 -14.21 -7.28 -22.54
CA ARG A 91 -13.47 -8.54 -22.38
C ARG A 91 -14.13 -9.31 -21.23
N LEU A 92 -14.46 -10.57 -21.46
CA LEU A 92 -15.17 -11.43 -20.52
C LEU A 92 -14.24 -12.54 -20.01
N PRO A 93 -13.58 -12.35 -18.86
CA PRO A 93 -12.88 -13.40 -18.12
C PRO A 93 -13.85 -14.50 -17.67
N PHE A 94 -13.49 -15.77 -17.87
CA PHE A 94 -14.19 -16.91 -17.27
C PHE A 94 -13.25 -18.07 -16.96
N GLY A 95 -13.56 -18.81 -15.89
CA GLY A 95 -12.92 -20.08 -15.60
C GLY A 95 -13.44 -21.21 -16.49
N TYR A 96 -12.62 -22.22 -16.76
CA TYR A 96 -12.99 -23.37 -17.59
C TYR A 96 -14.25 -24.10 -17.05
N TRP A 97 -14.47 -24.06 -15.74
CA TRP A 97 -15.63 -24.65 -15.05
C TRP A 97 -16.97 -24.01 -15.45
N VAL A 98 -16.95 -22.84 -16.08
CA VAL A 98 -18.16 -22.22 -16.64
C VAL A 98 -18.59 -22.92 -17.93
N VAL A 99 -17.66 -23.51 -18.67
CA VAL A 99 -17.91 -24.13 -19.99
C VAL A 99 -18.00 -25.65 -19.92
N THR A 100 -17.21 -26.27 -19.06
CA THR A 100 -17.21 -27.71 -18.83
C THR A 100 -17.38 -28.00 -17.35
N GLU A 101 -17.81 -29.20 -17.00
CA GLU A 101 -17.91 -29.58 -15.59
C GLU A 101 -16.57 -29.42 -14.85
N PRO A 102 -16.58 -28.90 -13.61
CA PRO A 102 -15.41 -28.92 -12.75
C PRO A 102 -14.85 -30.34 -12.59
N ARG A 103 -13.53 -30.47 -12.45
CA ARG A 103 -12.91 -31.77 -12.20
C ARG A 103 -13.30 -32.33 -10.83
N PRO A 104 -13.22 -33.66 -10.63
CA PRO A 104 -13.44 -34.27 -9.33
C PRO A 104 -12.60 -33.60 -8.24
N ARG A 105 -13.25 -33.28 -7.11
CA ARG A 105 -12.68 -32.60 -5.92
C ARG A 105 -12.38 -31.11 -6.07
N GLU A 106 -12.64 -30.51 -7.23
CA GLU A 106 -12.59 -29.06 -7.34
C GLU A 106 -13.87 -28.45 -6.75
N PRO A 107 -13.77 -27.29 -6.05
CA PRO A 107 -14.89 -26.69 -5.32
C PRO A 107 -15.78 -25.80 -6.20
N TYR A 108 -15.40 -25.58 -7.46
CA TYR A 108 -16.11 -24.70 -8.38
C TYR A 108 -17.55 -25.15 -8.65
N VAL A 109 -18.40 -24.18 -9.03
CA VAL A 109 -19.79 -24.43 -9.43
C VAL A 109 -19.96 -24.12 -10.91
N GLY A 110 -20.34 -25.14 -11.66
CA GLY A 110 -20.64 -25.09 -13.10
C GLY A 110 -21.04 -26.47 -13.65
N PRO A 111 -21.29 -26.59 -14.97
CA PRO A 111 -21.18 -25.55 -15.98
C PRO A 111 -22.23 -24.43 -15.82
N ALA A 112 -21.96 -23.28 -16.42
CA ALA A 112 -22.79 -22.08 -16.34
C ALA A 112 -22.73 -21.26 -17.64
N LEU A 113 -22.78 -21.94 -18.81
CA LEU A 113 -22.66 -21.28 -20.13
C LEU A 113 -23.73 -20.23 -20.38
N GLU A 114 -24.88 -20.33 -19.73
CA GLU A 114 -26.01 -19.42 -19.90
C GLU A 114 -25.66 -17.96 -19.56
N TYR A 115 -24.64 -17.72 -18.72
CA TYR A 115 -24.16 -16.36 -18.44
C TYR A 115 -23.28 -15.82 -19.58
N ILE A 116 -22.48 -16.67 -20.22
CA ILE A 116 -21.75 -16.29 -21.45
C ILE A 116 -22.75 -16.03 -22.58
N ASP A 117 -23.81 -16.84 -22.71
CA ASP A 117 -24.88 -16.62 -23.70
C ASP A 117 -25.55 -15.25 -23.52
N ARG A 118 -25.80 -14.86 -22.27
CA ARG A 118 -26.34 -13.54 -21.92
C ARG A 118 -25.37 -12.43 -22.27
N ALA A 119 -24.10 -12.52 -21.88
CA ALA A 119 -23.08 -11.54 -22.18
C ALA A 119 -22.96 -11.28 -23.70
N VAL A 120 -22.89 -12.35 -24.50
CA VAL A 120 -22.84 -12.25 -25.97
C VAL A 120 -24.11 -11.59 -26.54
N SER A 121 -25.28 -11.90 -25.97
CA SER A 121 -26.55 -11.32 -26.42
C SER A 121 -26.70 -9.85 -26.04
N TRP A 122 -26.27 -9.45 -24.84
CA TRP A 122 -26.25 -8.04 -24.44
C TRP A 122 -25.22 -7.24 -25.22
N ALA A 123 -24.04 -7.81 -25.49
CA ALA A 123 -23.04 -7.18 -26.35
C ALA A 123 -23.61 -6.90 -27.76
N GLU A 124 -24.29 -7.88 -28.36
CA GLU A 124 -24.94 -7.71 -29.67
C GLU A 124 -26.05 -6.67 -29.63
N GLU A 125 -26.89 -6.66 -28.59
CA GLU A 125 -27.99 -5.70 -28.44
C GLU A 125 -27.51 -4.25 -28.31
N PHE A 126 -26.39 -4.02 -27.63
CA PHE A 126 -25.85 -2.68 -27.39
C PHE A 126 -24.71 -2.29 -28.33
N ASP A 127 -24.53 -3.04 -29.43
CA ASP A 127 -23.50 -2.76 -30.44
C ASP A 127 -22.09 -2.69 -29.82
N LEU A 128 -21.81 -3.66 -28.95
CA LEU A 128 -20.50 -3.89 -28.34
C LEU A 128 -19.85 -5.13 -28.96
N GLN A 129 -18.56 -5.03 -29.20
CA GLN A 129 -17.69 -6.17 -29.46
C GLN A 129 -17.42 -6.94 -28.14
N ILE A 130 -17.26 -8.25 -28.22
CA ILE A 130 -16.89 -9.09 -27.07
C ILE A 130 -15.68 -9.95 -27.37
N VAL A 131 -14.71 -9.91 -26.45
CA VAL A 131 -13.56 -10.82 -26.40
C VAL A 131 -13.83 -11.85 -25.30
N LEU A 132 -13.89 -13.13 -25.67
CA LEU A 132 -14.07 -14.22 -24.73
C LEU A 132 -12.71 -14.69 -24.24
N ASP A 133 -12.47 -14.62 -22.93
CA ASP A 133 -11.17 -14.90 -22.33
C ASP A 133 -11.20 -16.12 -21.39
N LEU A 134 -10.49 -17.18 -21.79
CA LEU A 134 -10.28 -18.35 -20.94
C LEU A 134 -9.28 -18.00 -19.83
N HIS A 135 -9.80 -17.43 -18.76
CA HIS A 135 -9.01 -16.77 -17.72
C HIS A 135 -8.52 -17.71 -16.62
N GLY A 136 -9.17 -18.88 -16.48
CA GLY A 136 -8.72 -19.95 -15.60
C GLY A 136 -8.72 -21.28 -16.33
N CYS A 137 -7.54 -21.81 -16.62
CA CYS A 137 -7.38 -23.05 -17.38
C CYS A 137 -7.50 -24.31 -16.50
N PRO A 138 -7.93 -25.47 -17.06
CA PRO A 138 -7.91 -26.73 -16.34
C PRO A 138 -6.50 -27.10 -15.83
N GLY A 139 -6.34 -27.15 -14.51
CA GLY A 139 -5.06 -27.39 -13.84
C GLY A 139 -4.23 -26.14 -13.53
N GLY A 140 -4.66 -24.95 -13.97
CA GLY A 140 -4.01 -23.66 -13.76
C GLY A 140 -2.85 -23.41 -14.73
N GLU A 141 -2.95 -22.33 -15.50
CA GLU A 141 -1.89 -21.80 -16.37
C GLU A 141 -0.76 -21.10 -15.58
N SER A 142 -1.02 -20.77 -14.32
CA SER A 142 -0.09 -20.16 -13.36
C SER A 142 -0.36 -20.67 -11.93
N PRO A 143 0.58 -20.44 -10.98
CA PRO A 143 0.35 -20.70 -9.56
C PRO A 143 -0.48 -19.62 -8.85
N GLU A 144 -0.83 -18.54 -9.55
CA GLU A 144 -1.33 -17.30 -8.95
C GLU A 144 -2.85 -17.24 -8.83
N ALA A 145 -3.32 -16.38 -7.92
CA ALA A 145 -4.73 -16.23 -7.59
C ALA A 145 -5.65 -15.89 -8.79
N PRO A 146 -5.25 -15.02 -9.75
CA PRO A 146 -6.13 -14.62 -10.87
C PRO A 146 -6.60 -15.76 -11.77
N CYS A 147 -5.89 -16.91 -11.82
CA CYS A 147 -6.38 -18.08 -12.56
C CYS A 147 -7.55 -18.83 -11.87
N GLY A 148 -8.01 -18.31 -10.72
CA GLY A 148 -9.05 -18.86 -9.86
C GLY A 148 -8.55 -19.88 -8.82
N ARG A 149 -7.26 -20.23 -8.84
CA ARG A 149 -6.64 -21.12 -7.86
C ARG A 149 -5.19 -20.75 -7.55
N ARG A 150 -5.00 -20.12 -6.39
CA ARG A 150 -3.67 -19.92 -5.81
C ARG A 150 -3.11 -21.25 -5.29
N GLN A 151 -1.87 -21.58 -5.63
CA GLN A 151 -1.16 -22.75 -5.10
C GLN A 151 0.02 -22.30 -4.25
N ARG A 152 0.01 -22.63 -2.95
CA ARG A 152 1.08 -22.29 -2.00
C ARG A 152 1.63 -23.50 -1.23
N PRO A 153 2.96 -23.59 -1.00
CA PRO A 153 3.99 -22.75 -1.62
C PRO A 153 3.97 -22.91 -3.16
N GLU A 154 4.44 -21.89 -3.89
CA GLU A 154 4.38 -21.85 -5.36
C GLU A 154 5.01 -23.09 -6.01
N SER A 155 6.02 -23.68 -5.34
CA SER A 155 6.65 -24.95 -5.72
C SER A 155 5.70 -26.16 -5.83
N ARG A 156 4.45 -26.05 -5.35
CA ARG A 156 3.40 -27.06 -5.56
C ARG A 156 2.85 -27.06 -6.98
N TRP A 157 2.95 -25.94 -7.69
CA TRP A 157 2.54 -25.86 -9.09
C TRP A 157 3.68 -26.29 -10.02
N ASN A 158 3.32 -26.77 -11.20
CA ASN A 158 4.24 -27.10 -12.28
C ASN A 158 3.46 -26.98 -13.58
N TRP A 159 4.05 -26.38 -14.61
CA TRP A 159 3.38 -26.15 -15.91
C TRP A 159 2.74 -27.40 -16.54
N LYS A 160 3.23 -28.60 -16.22
CA LYS A 160 2.64 -29.87 -16.69
C LYS A 160 1.27 -30.18 -16.09
N GLN A 161 0.86 -29.49 -15.02
CA GLN A 161 -0.48 -29.59 -14.44
C GLN A 161 -1.53 -28.92 -15.33
N TRP A 162 -1.14 -27.89 -16.09
CA TRP A 162 -2.01 -27.27 -17.09
C TRP A 162 -2.34 -28.27 -18.21
N ASP A 163 -3.60 -28.69 -18.25
CA ASP A 163 -4.11 -29.60 -19.26
C ASP A 163 -4.47 -28.85 -20.55
N PHE A 164 -3.50 -28.81 -21.46
CA PHE A 164 -3.67 -28.20 -22.76
C PHE A 164 -4.82 -28.83 -23.56
N GLN A 165 -5.06 -30.13 -23.47
CA GLN A 165 -6.12 -30.77 -24.27
C GLN A 165 -7.51 -30.39 -23.76
N ALA A 166 -7.71 -30.37 -22.44
CA ALA A 166 -8.94 -29.88 -21.84
C ALA A 166 -9.17 -28.39 -22.16
N SER A 167 -8.11 -27.57 -22.12
CA SER A 167 -8.18 -26.15 -22.50
C SER A 167 -8.60 -25.97 -23.97
N LEU A 168 -7.99 -26.73 -24.88
CA LEU A 168 -8.39 -26.73 -26.30
C LEU A 168 -9.85 -27.17 -26.49
N LYS A 169 -10.35 -28.09 -25.66
CA LYS A 169 -11.74 -28.54 -25.72
C LYS A 169 -12.71 -27.43 -25.32
N VAL A 170 -12.39 -26.66 -24.28
CA VAL A 170 -13.16 -25.48 -23.85
C VAL A 170 -13.24 -24.46 -24.99
N LEU A 171 -12.09 -24.11 -25.58
CA LEU A 171 -12.03 -23.19 -26.73
C LEU A 171 -12.84 -23.70 -27.93
N GLN A 172 -12.80 -25.01 -28.21
CA GLN A 172 -13.60 -25.61 -29.28
C GLN A 172 -15.11 -25.43 -29.05
N ILE A 173 -15.58 -25.64 -27.81
CA ILE A 173 -17.01 -25.54 -27.45
C ILE A 173 -17.48 -24.10 -27.65
N LEU A 174 -16.73 -23.12 -27.13
CA LEU A 174 -17.06 -21.70 -27.27
C LEU A 174 -17.03 -21.23 -28.72
N ALA A 175 -15.95 -21.55 -29.44
CA ALA A 175 -15.79 -21.16 -30.84
C ALA A 175 -16.92 -21.73 -31.71
N LYS A 176 -17.33 -22.99 -31.48
CA LYS A 176 -18.45 -23.59 -32.22
C LYS A 176 -19.79 -22.94 -31.86
N ARG A 177 -20.01 -22.66 -30.57
CA ARG A 177 -21.26 -22.09 -30.05
C ARG A 177 -21.52 -20.69 -30.58
N TYR A 178 -20.48 -19.85 -30.67
CA TYR A 178 -20.60 -18.45 -31.04
C TYR A 178 -20.11 -18.12 -32.46
N ALA A 179 -19.83 -19.13 -33.30
CA ALA A 179 -19.32 -18.98 -34.66
C ALA A 179 -20.15 -18.02 -35.54
N GLN A 180 -21.46 -17.93 -35.28
CA GLN A 180 -22.40 -17.09 -36.03
C GLN A 180 -22.74 -15.76 -35.36
N ARG A 181 -22.20 -15.47 -34.17
CA ARG A 181 -22.44 -14.21 -33.45
C ARG A 181 -21.39 -13.19 -33.86
N SER A 182 -21.81 -12.17 -34.62
CA SER A 182 -20.91 -11.18 -35.22
C SER A 182 -20.19 -10.33 -34.17
N CYS A 183 -20.83 -10.06 -33.03
CA CYS A 183 -20.26 -9.32 -31.90
C CYS A 183 -19.04 -10.00 -31.27
N VAL A 184 -18.88 -11.33 -31.41
CA VAL A 184 -17.69 -12.03 -30.90
C VAL A 184 -16.52 -11.78 -31.86
N THR A 185 -15.65 -10.84 -31.51
CA THR A 185 -14.53 -10.40 -32.35
C THR A 185 -13.18 -10.86 -31.84
N GLY A 186 -13.11 -11.42 -30.62
CA GLY A 186 -11.88 -11.95 -30.06
C GLY A 186 -12.09 -13.21 -29.23
N ILE A 187 -11.08 -14.08 -29.22
CA ILE A 187 -10.97 -15.20 -28.28
C ILE A 187 -9.55 -15.20 -27.71
N ALA A 188 -9.40 -14.96 -26.41
CA ALA A 188 -8.16 -15.18 -25.68
C ALA A 188 -8.06 -16.65 -25.27
N VAL A 189 -6.92 -17.25 -25.62
CA VAL A 189 -6.71 -18.70 -25.49
C VAL A 189 -6.36 -19.11 -24.06
N CYS A 190 -5.80 -18.19 -23.30
CA CYS A 190 -5.55 -18.20 -21.85
C CYS A 190 -5.37 -16.74 -21.40
N ASN A 191 -5.23 -16.48 -20.10
CA ASN A 191 -4.94 -15.13 -19.58
C ASN A 191 -3.44 -14.91 -19.28
N GLU A 192 -2.94 -15.33 -18.11
CA GLU A 192 -1.58 -15.05 -17.66
C GLU A 192 -0.79 -16.35 -17.42
N PRO A 193 -0.29 -17.02 -18.49
CA PRO A 193 0.49 -18.23 -18.30
C PRO A 193 1.79 -17.91 -17.53
N SER A 194 2.19 -18.76 -16.58
CA SER A 194 3.41 -18.55 -15.79
C SER A 194 4.68 -18.54 -16.64
N GLY A 195 5.68 -17.77 -16.22
CA GLY A 195 7.02 -17.72 -16.83
C GLY A 195 7.70 -19.09 -16.91
N GLU A 196 7.35 -20.03 -16.03
CA GLU A 196 7.92 -21.38 -16.03
C GLU A 196 7.42 -22.26 -17.19
N VAL A 197 6.32 -21.89 -17.86
CA VAL A 197 5.82 -22.63 -19.04
C VAL A 197 6.84 -22.45 -20.18
N PRO A 198 7.49 -23.53 -20.67
CA PRO A 198 8.52 -23.37 -21.68
C PRO A 198 7.95 -22.79 -22.98
N ALA A 199 8.62 -21.80 -23.57
CA ALA A 199 8.12 -21.10 -24.75
C ALA A 199 7.74 -22.03 -25.91
N LYS A 200 8.50 -23.11 -26.13
CA LYS A 200 8.18 -24.13 -27.15
C LYS A 200 6.84 -24.84 -26.87
N ALA A 201 6.53 -25.13 -25.61
CA ALA A 201 5.28 -25.75 -25.20
C ALA A 201 4.11 -24.77 -25.38
N LEU A 202 4.29 -23.52 -24.94
CA LEU A 202 3.28 -22.46 -25.05
C LEU A 202 2.96 -22.14 -26.53
N ILE A 203 3.99 -21.96 -27.38
CA ILE A 203 3.82 -21.78 -28.83
C ILE A 203 3.07 -22.95 -29.46
N SER A 204 3.36 -24.19 -29.05
CA SER A 204 2.65 -25.38 -29.54
C SER A 204 1.18 -25.37 -29.13
N TYR A 205 0.88 -24.98 -27.90
CA TYR A 205 -0.49 -24.81 -27.40
C TYR A 205 -1.23 -23.72 -28.18
N TYR A 206 -0.68 -22.50 -28.27
CA TYR A 206 -1.25 -21.38 -29.03
C TYR A 206 -1.52 -21.74 -30.49
N SER A 207 -0.57 -22.42 -31.12
CA SER A 207 -0.70 -22.84 -32.51
C SER A 207 -1.87 -23.80 -32.71
N LYS A 208 -2.08 -24.74 -31.78
CA LYS A 208 -3.24 -25.66 -31.78
C LYS A 208 -4.54 -24.95 -31.41
N ALA A 209 -4.50 -23.97 -30.50
CA ALA A 209 -5.66 -23.20 -30.09
C ALA A 209 -6.23 -22.41 -31.28
N VAL A 210 -5.37 -21.73 -32.04
CA VAL A 210 -5.77 -21.08 -33.29
C VAL A 210 -6.41 -22.09 -34.26
N ASP A 211 -5.80 -23.25 -34.50
CA ASP A 211 -6.38 -24.26 -35.39
C ASP A 211 -7.76 -24.75 -34.95
N VAL A 212 -7.93 -25.01 -33.65
CA VAL A 212 -9.19 -25.47 -33.08
C VAL A 212 -10.28 -24.40 -33.23
N ILE A 213 -9.96 -23.14 -32.94
CA ILE A 213 -10.87 -22.01 -33.07
C ILE A 213 -11.28 -21.82 -34.54
N ARG A 214 -10.31 -21.82 -35.47
CA ARG A 214 -10.60 -21.68 -36.91
C ARG A 214 -11.44 -22.85 -37.43
N LYS A 215 -11.09 -24.09 -37.08
CA LYS A 215 -11.83 -25.30 -37.47
C LYS A 215 -13.26 -25.34 -36.91
N ALA A 216 -13.50 -24.67 -35.79
CA ALA A 216 -14.82 -24.55 -35.19
C ALA A 216 -15.71 -23.49 -35.86
N GLY A 217 -15.19 -22.72 -36.82
CA GLY A 217 -15.96 -21.78 -37.65
C GLY A 217 -15.72 -20.30 -37.35
N MET A 218 -14.77 -19.95 -36.49
CA MET A 218 -14.42 -18.56 -36.20
C MET A 218 -13.48 -18.01 -37.28
N ASP A 219 -14.05 -17.30 -38.26
CA ASP A 219 -13.35 -16.79 -39.44
C ASP A 219 -12.26 -15.76 -39.08
N ALA A 220 -11.10 -15.88 -39.75
CA ALA A 220 -9.95 -14.99 -39.51
C ALA A 220 -10.17 -13.55 -40.00
N GLN A 221 -11.17 -13.27 -40.85
CA GLN A 221 -11.52 -11.90 -41.25
C GLN A 221 -12.26 -11.15 -40.14
N ARG A 222 -12.87 -11.87 -39.20
CA ARG A 222 -13.74 -11.29 -38.17
C ARG A 222 -13.20 -11.46 -36.76
N VAL A 223 -12.56 -12.58 -36.45
CA VAL A 223 -12.21 -12.96 -35.07
C VAL A 223 -10.70 -13.00 -34.88
N ALA A 224 -10.18 -12.10 -34.06
CA ALA A 224 -8.80 -12.14 -33.60
C ALA A 224 -8.62 -13.27 -32.56
N VAL A 225 -7.53 -14.03 -32.67
CA VAL A 225 -7.11 -14.95 -31.60
C VAL A 225 -6.03 -14.26 -30.78
N VAL A 226 -6.32 -14.04 -29.51
CA VAL A 226 -5.50 -13.26 -28.57
C VAL A 226 -4.56 -14.22 -27.85
N LEU A 227 -3.25 -13.94 -27.91
CA LEU A 227 -2.17 -14.78 -27.41
C LEU A 227 -1.33 -14.03 -26.37
N PRO A 228 -1.47 -14.33 -25.08
CA PRO A 228 -0.68 -13.66 -24.05
C PRO A 228 0.83 -13.83 -24.18
N VAL A 229 1.56 -12.77 -23.83
CA VAL A 229 3.03 -12.78 -23.73
C VAL A 229 3.52 -12.32 -22.35
N PHE A 230 2.67 -12.49 -21.34
CA PHE A 230 2.91 -12.13 -19.94
C PHE A 230 4.13 -12.86 -19.33
N GLN A 231 4.93 -12.14 -18.53
CA GLN A 231 6.06 -12.65 -17.73
C GLN A 231 6.98 -13.64 -18.47
N ARG A 232 7.37 -13.32 -19.71
CA ARG A 232 8.32 -14.18 -20.47
C ARG A 232 9.75 -13.92 -20.01
N PRO A 233 10.49 -14.94 -19.51
CA PRO A 233 11.89 -14.75 -19.12
C PRO A 233 12.80 -14.30 -20.27
N GLU A 234 12.45 -14.64 -21.51
CA GLU A 234 13.15 -14.17 -22.71
C GLU A 234 12.73 -12.77 -23.19
N GLY A 235 11.70 -12.17 -22.60
CA GLY A 235 11.02 -10.98 -23.11
C GLY A 235 10.00 -11.25 -24.23
N GLU A 236 9.04 -10.34 -24.38
CA GLU A 236 7.92 -10.41 -25.32
C GLU A 236 8.42 -10.46 -26.76
N GLU A 237 9.38 -9.60 -27.10
CA GLU A 237 9.95 -9.48 -28.45
C GLU A 237 10.55 -10.81 -28.95
N ASP A 238 11.36 -11.45 -28.11
CA ASP A 238 12.02 -12.69 -28.48
C ASP A 238 11.06 -13.88 -28.48
N PHE A 239 10.04 -13.88 -27.62
CA PHE A 239 8.94 -14.84 -27.70
C PHE A 239 8.18 -14.71 -29.03
N ILE A 240 7.84 -13.49 -29.45
CA ILE A 240 7.11 -13.23 -30.71
C ILE A 240 7.95 -13.63 -31.93
N LYS A 241 9.26 -13.40 -31.92
CA LYS A 241 10.17 -13.92 -32.95
C LYS A 241 10.17 -15.44 -33.00
N LYS A 242 10.21 -16.13 -31.86
CA LYS A 242 10.14 -17.60 -31.76
C LYS A 242 8.80 -18.13 -32.29
N TRP A 243 7.69 -17.48 -31.96
CA TRP A 243 6.37 -17.78 -32.52
C TRP A 243 6.38 -17.69 -34.04
N SER A 244 6.85 -16.56 -34.58
CA SER A 244 6.88 -16.29 -36.02
C SER A 244 7.72 -17.32 -36.77
N LYS A 245 8.89 -17.68 -36.23
CA LYS A 245 9.77 -18.72 -36.78
C LYS A 245 9.13 -20.11 -36.73
N SER A 246 8.49 -20.46 -35.61
CA SER A 246 7.91 -21.79 -35.39
C SER A 246 6.65 -22.03 -36.20
N THR A 247 5.84 -20.99 -36.41
CA THR A 247 4.58 -21.06 -37.15
C THR A 247 4.73 -20.70 -38.62
N LYS A 248 5.87 -20.13 -39.02
CA LYS A 248 6.16 -19.65 -40.38
C LYS A 248 5.09 -18.67 -40.90
N GLY A 249 4.48 -17.90 -39.99
CA GLY A 249 3.41 -16.95 -40.34
C GLY A 249 2.12 -17.61 -40.87
N ARG A 250 1.88 -18.90 -40.57
CA ARG A 250 0.68 -19.61 -41.07
C ARG A 250 -0.64 -19.08 -40.52
N HIS A 251 -0.59 -18.44 -39.36
CA HIS A 251 -1.76 -17.98 -38.63
C HIS A 251 -2.09 -16.55 -38.99
N ARG A 252 -3.37 -16.30 -39.29
CA ARG A 252 -3.92 -14.97 -39.59
C ARG A 252 -4.83 -14.50 -38.47
N ASN A 253 -4.90 -13.18 -38.33
CA ASN A 253 -5.66 -12.45 -37.34
C ASN A 253 -5.40 -12.98 -35.94
N VAL A 254 -4.13 -12.85 -35.55
CA VAL A 254 -3.59 -13.17 -34.24
C VAL A 254 -3.01 -11.88 -33.68
N CYS A 255 -3.25 -11.61 -32.40
CA CYS A 255 -2.61 -10.53 -31.69
C CYS A 255 -2.00 -11.02 -30.38
N PHE A 256 -0.98 -10.31 -29.90
CA PHE A 256 -0.34 -10.59 -28.63
C PHE A 256 -0.96 -9.74 -27.52
N ASP A 257 -1.24 -10.37 -26.40
CA ASP A 257 -1.80 -9.70 -25.21
C ASP A 257 -0.69 -9.32 -24.25
N VAL A 258 -0.66 -8.04 -23.86
CA VAL A 258 0.23 -7.49 -22.83
C VAL A 258 -0.60 -6.80 -21.76
N HIS A 259 -0.20 -6.98 -20.51
CA HIS A 259 -0.85 -6.34 -19.36
C HIS A 259 0.07 -5.22 -18.87
N CYS A 260 -0.41 -3.99 -18.93
CA CYS A 260 0.39 -2.77 -18.71
C CYS A 260 0.07 -2.20 -17.32
N TYR A 261 0.58 -2.83 -16.27
CA TYR A 261 0.45 -2.35 -14.90
C TYR A 261 1.70 -1.60 -14.44
N HIS A 262 1.51 -0.58 -13.61
CA HIS A 262 2.56 0.32 -13.12
C HIS A 262 2.65 0.34 -11.59
N CYS A 263 2.09 -0.69 -10.96
CA CYS A 263 1.90 -0.84 -9.51
C CYS A 263 2.36 -2.20 -8.98
N PHE A 264 2.88 -3.07 -9.85
CA PHE A 264 3.40 -4.38 -9.49
C PHE A 264 4.89 -4.42 -9.79
N GLU A 265 5.62 -5.25 -9.05
CA GLU A 265 7.08 -5.32 -9.07
C GLU A 265 7.75 -4.04 -8.59
N ASN A 266 8.90 -4.22 -7.98
CA ASN A 266 9.53 -3.17 -7.20
C ASN A 266 10.13 -2.08 -8.07
N GLN A 267 10.53 -2.46 -9.29
CA GLN A 267 10.93 -1.52 -10.31
C GLN A 267 9.88 -0.46 -10.63
N PHE A 268 8.58 -0.73 -10.45
CA PHE A 268 7.53 0.26 -10.64
C PHE A 268 7.19 1.00 -9.34
N HIS A 269 7.26 0.33 -8.19
CA HIS A 269 7.10 1.02 -6.90
C HIS A 269 8.14 2.11 -6.67
N GLY A 270 9.36 1.96 -7.19
CA GLY A 270 10.42 2.95 -7.09
C GLY A 270 10.42 4.06 -8.14
N LYS A 271 9.54 4.00 -9.16
CA LYS A 271 9.52 5.01 -10.23
C LYS A 271 8.88 6.32 -9.75
N THR A 272 9.54 7.43 -10.08
CA THR A 272 8.93 8.76 -9.93
C THR A 272 7.73 8.91 -10.87
N PHE A 273 6.87 9.90 -10.64
CA PHE A 273 5.76 10.15 -11.54
C PHE A 273 6.24 10.46 -12.97
N ALA A 274 7.35 11.18 -13.14
CA ALA A 274 7.95 11.43 -14.44
C ALA A 274 8.36 10.11 -15.13
N GLU A 275 9.05 9.22 -14.41
CA GLU A 275 9.47 7.92 -14.92
C GLU A 275 8.29 7.01 -15.29
N GLN A 276 7.18 7.08 -14.54
CA GLN A 276 5.94 6.38 -14.89
C GLN A 276 5.40 6.84 -16.26
N LEU A 277 5.35 8.15 -16.51
CA LEU A 277 4.91 8.70 -17.80
C LEU A 277 5.88 8.35 -18.94
N ARG A 278 7.19 8.25 -18.67
CA ARG A 278 8.18 7.76 -19.64
C ARG A 278 8.02 6.28 -19.95
N ALA A 279 7.70 5.46 -18.95
CA ALA A 279 7.42 4.05 -19.16
C ALA A 279 6.19 3.87 -20.06
N VAL A 280 5.14 4.68 -19.89
CA VAL A 280 4.00 4.72 -20.80
C VAL A 280 4.39 5.12 -22.22
N GLU A 281 5.23 6.16 -22.38
CA GLU A 281 5.75 6.58 -23.69
C GLU A 281 6.55 5.47 -24.39
N ALA A 282 7.32 4.69 -23.63
CA ALA A 282 8.09 3.56 -24.17
C ALA A 282 7.19 2.45 -24.76
N ASN A 283 5.98 2.25 -24.22
CA ASN A 283 5.03 1.26 -24.74
C ASN A 283 4.60 1.56 -26.19
N ILE A 284 4.64 2.82 -26.63
CA ILE A 284 4.28 3.23 -28.00
C ILE A 284 5.11 2.46 -29.04
N GLU A 285 6.41 2.32 -28.80
CA GLU A 285 7.30 1.65 -29.75
C GLU A 285 7.06 0.14 -29.77
N MET A 286 6.82 -0.48 -28.62
CA MET A 286 6.43 -1.89 -28.52
C MET A 286 5.15 -2.17 -29.32
N PHE A 287 4.08 -1.41 -29.11
CA PHE A 287 2.83 -1.56 -29.84
C PHE A 287 2.96 -1.31 -31.34
N LYS A 288 3.94 -0.48 -31.74
CA LYS A 288 4.27 -0.27 -33.15
C LYS A 288 5.02 -1.44 -33.76
N GLN A 289 5.53 -2.43 -33.05
CA GLN A 289 6.33 -3.49 -33.67
C GLN A 289 5.49 -4.71 -34.07
N HIS A 290 4.51 -5.10 -33.25
CA HIS A 290 3.72 -6.32 -33.44
C HIS A 290 2.22 -6.07 -33.37
N PRO A 291 1.39 -6.99 -33.90
CA PRO A 291 -0.04 -6.95 -33.66
C PRO A 291 -0.32 -7.20 -32.18
N MET A 292 -0.81 -6.21 -31.46
CA MET A 292 -0.92 -6.24 -29.99
C MET A 292 -2.22 -5.61 -29.49
N VAL A 293 -2.63 -6.05 -28.30
CA VAL A 293 -3.67 -5.45 -27.46
C VAL A 293 -3.08 -5.21 -26.07
N ALA A 294 -3.42 -4.08 -25.45
CA ALA A 294 -3.25 -3.91 -24.01
C ALA A 294 -4.48 -4.53 -23.30
N GLY A 295 -4.50 -5.84 -23.11
CA GLY A 295 -5.67 -6.56 -22.61
C GLY A 295 -6.04 -6.23 -21.18
N GLU A 296 -5.09 -5.72 -20.40
CA GLU A 296 -5.32 -5.21 -19.06
C GLU A 296 -4.42 -4.00 -18.77
N TRP A 297 -5.00 -2.98 -18.15
CA TRP A 297 -4.33 -1.79 -17.62
C TRP A 297 -5.26 -1.10 -16.62
N SER A 298 -4.70 -0.37 -15.65
CA SER A 298 -5.47 0.39 -14.65
C SER A 298 -4.83 1.77 -14.43
N LEU A 299 -5.35 2.56 -13.49
CA LEU A 299 -4.71 3.82 -13.08
C LEU A 299 -3.76 3.64 -11.88
N SER A 300 -3.54 2.41 -11.42
CA SER A 300 -2.73 2.15 -10.24
C SER A 300 -1.25 2.43 -10.49
N LEU A 301 -0.61 3.08 -9.52
CA LEU A 301 0.75 3.61 -9.62
C LEU A 301 1.61 3.18 -8.43
N GLY A 302 2.89 2.99 -8.70
CA GLY A 302 3.90 2.70 -7.68
C GLY A 302 4.05 3.81 -6.65
N GLN A 303 4.48 3.44 -5.44
CA GLN A 303 4.45 4.31 -4.25
C GLN A 303 5.30 5.59 -4.39
N ALA A 304 6.44 5.52 -5.08
CA ALA A 304 7.29 6.69 -5.33
C ALA A 304 6.62 7.78 -6.18
N THR A 305 5.55 7.47 -6.91
CA THR A 305 4.75 8.46 -7.64
C THR A 305 4.21 9.54 -6.69
N TRP A 306 3.64 9.12 -5.57
CA TRP A 306 2.85 9.98 -4.69
C TRP A 306 3.67 11.05 -3.95
N CYS A 307 4.97 10.80 -3.78
CA CYS A 307 5.90 11.77 -3.21
C CYS A 307 6.69 12.55 -4.27
N THR A 308 6.47 12.28 -5.57
CA THR A 308 7.19 12.90 -6.69
C THR A 308 6.27 13.56 -7.73
N CYS A 309 4.98 13.71 -7.42
CA CYS A 309 4.01 14.40 -8.26
C CYS A 309 3.82 15.89 -7.90
N GLY A 310 4.66 16.44 -7.02
CA GLY A 310 4.59 17.84 -6.60
C GLY A 310 3.27 18.18 -5.89
N ASP A 311 2.64 19.29 -6.30
CA ASP A 311 1.37 19.78 -5.72
C ASP A 311 0.12 19.17 -6.39
N LEU A 312 0.28 18.14 -7.24
CA LEU A 312 -0.86 17.51 -7.90
C LEU A 312 -1.67 16.70 -6.89
N ASP A 313 -2.98 16.93 -6.89
CA ASP A 313 -3.92 16.03 -6.19
C ASP A 313 -4.02 14.67 -6.91
N GLU A 314 -4.54 13.68 -6.17
CA GLU A 314 -4.69 12.31 -6.62
C GLU A 314 -5.42 12.21 -7.98
N ASP A 315 -6.59 12.83 -8.08
CA ASP A 315 -7.41 12.80 -9.30
C ASP A 315 -6.66 13.40 -10.50
N SER A 316 -5.84 14.44 -10.29
CA SER A 316 -4.99 15.05 -11.31
C SER A 316 -3.88 14.10 -11.77
N VAL A 317 -3.22 13.41 -10.84
CA VAL A 317 -2.19 12.39 -11.14
C VAL A 317 -2.81 11.26 -11.97
N LEU A 318 -3.91 10.67 -11.50
CA LEU A 318 -4.61 9.59 -12.18
C LEU A 318 -5.13 10.01 -13.56
N SER A 319 -5.65 11.24 -13.68
CA SER A 319 -6.12 11.79 -14.96
C SER A 319 -5.00 12.00 -15.97
N ILE A 320 -3.85 12.52 -15.54
CA ILE A 320 -2.66 12.70 -16.40
C ILE A 320 -2.15 11.33 -16.84
N PHE A 321 -2.00 10.40 -15.91
CA PHE A 321 -1.51 9.05 -16.18
C PHE A 321 -2.43 8.30 -17.15
N GLY A 322 -3.73 8.28 -16.88
CA GLY A 322 -4.73 7.66 -17.74
C GLY A 322 -4.76 8.26 -19.15
N ALA A 323 -4.62 9.59 -19.28
CA ALA A 323 -4.55 10.24 -20.58
C ALA A 323 -3.29 9.84 -21.39
N GLN A 324 -2.13 9.73 -20.74
CA GLN A 324 -0.91 9.24 -21.41
C GLN A 324 -1.06 7.79 -21.84
N GLN A 325 -1.63 6.93 -20.98
CA GLN A 325 -1.87 5.52 -21.29
C GLN A 325 -2.80 5.38 -22.51
N GLN A 326 -3.93 6.09 -22.52
CA GLN A 326 -4.84 6.12 -23.66
C GLN A 326 -4.16 6.60 -24.95
N GLU A 327 -3.26 7.58 -24.87
CA GLU A 327 -2.49 8.02 -26.03
C GLU A 327 -1.54 6.92 -26.53
N ALA A 328 -0.84 6.24 -25.63
CA ALA A 328 0.06 5.15 -25.98
C ALA A 328 -0.68 3.98 -26.64
N PHE A 329 -1.84 3.60 -26.09
CA PHE A 329 -2.66 2.49 -26.58
C PHE A 329 -3.29 2.73 -27.95
N LYS A 330 -3.33 3.98 -28.45
CA LYS A 330 -3.69 4.24 -29.87
C LYS A 330 -2.71 3.58 -30.86
N SER A 331 -1.49 3.27 -30.41
CA SER A 331 -0.51 2.54 -31.21
C SER A 331 -0.75 1.03 -31.22
N ALA A 332 -1.51 0.48 -30.26
CA ALA A 332 -1.88 -0.93 -30.22
C ALA A 332 -2.83 -1.24 -31.38
N SER A 333 -2.51 -2.27 -32.18
CA SER A 333 -3.29 -2.56 -33.38
C SER A 333 -4.68 -3.11 -33.09
N HIS A 334 -4.89 -3.67 -31.90
CA HIS A 334 -6.16 -4.22 -31.45
C HIS A 334 -6.79 -3.40 -30.30
N GLY A 335 -6.12 -2.36 -29.82
CA GLY A 335 -6.66 -1.45 -28.80
C GLY A 335 -6.34 -1.90 -27.37
N SER A 336 -7.25 -1.63 -26.43
CA SER A 336 -7.02 -1.82 -24.99
C SER A 336 -8.30 -2.11 -24.19
N PHE A 337 -8.15 -2.83 -23.07
CA PHE A 337 -9.21 -3.05 -22.10
C PHE A 337 -8.78 -2.63 -20.69
N PHE A 338 -9.52 -1.70 -20.08
CA PHE A 338 -9.28 -1.28 -18.71
C PHE A 338 -9.68 -2.39 -17.73
N TRP A 339 -8.83 -2.68 -16.75
CA TRP A 339 -9.12 -3.54 -15.62
C TRP A 339 -9.48 -2.67 -14.41
N ASN A 340 -10.72 -2.61 -13.94
CA ASN A 340 -11.92 -3.39 -14.31
C ASN A 340 -13.20 -2.52 -14.44
N TRP A 341 -14.30 -3.07 -14.97
CA TRP A 341 -15.59 -2.35 -15.04
C TRP A 341 -16.16 -2.01 -13.66
N LYS A 342 -16.15 -2.98 -12.73
CA LYS A 342 -16.56 -2.83 -11.33
C LYS A 342 -15.45 -3.34 -10.42
N GLU A 343 -15.34 -2.69 -9.28
CA GLU A 343 -14.33 -2.94 -8.27
C GLU A 343 -14.87 -2.45 -6.92
N ASP A 344 -14.12 -2.65 -5.85
CA ASP A 344 -14.35 -1.97 -4.57
C ASP A 344 -14.57 -0.45 -4.79
N PRO A 345 -15.68 0.14 -4.28
CA PRO A 345 -15.98 1.56 -4.41
C PRO A 345 -14.89 2.51 -3.90
N ASP A 346 -14.06 2.06 -2.95
CA ASP A 346 -12.94 2.84 -2.42
C ASP A 346 -11.71 2.79 -3.35
N SER A 347 -11.71 1.91 -4.35
CA SER A 347 -10.61 1.70 -5.29
C SER A 347 -10.81 2.48 -6.60
N LYS A 348 -10.51 3.77 -6.59
CA LYS A 348 -10.60 4.62 -7.79
C LYS A 348 -9.76 4.11 -8.97
N GLU A 349 -8.59 3.55 -8.67
CA GLU A 349 -7.56 3.19 -9.64
C GLU A 349 -7.97 2.04 -10.57
N TRP A 350 -8.87 1.20 -10.08
CA TRP A 350 -9.27 -0.06 -10.68
C TRP A 350 -10.76 -0.07 -11.06
N HIS A 351 -11.51 1.01 -10.77
CA HIS A 351 -12.95 1.12 -11.00
C HIS A 351 -13.29 2.02 -12.20
N PHE A 352 -13.55 1.42 -13.37
CA PHE A 352 -13.85 2.21 -14.58
C PHE A 352 -15.14 3.04 -14.46
N GLN A 353 -16.18 2.53 -13.79
CA GLN A 353 -17.42 3.30 -13.60
C GLN A 353 -17.14 4.62 -12.89
N HIS A 354 -16.32 4.60 -11.83
CA HIS A 354 -15.87 5.80 -11.15
C HIS A 354 -15.17 6.74 -12.13
N SER A 355 -14.20 6.23 -12.90
CA SER A 355 -13.48 7.02 -13.92
C SER A 355 -14.39 7.65 -14.99
N CYS A 356 -15.45 6.96 -15.38
CA CYS A 356 -16.44 7.49 -16.33
C CYS A 356 -17.30 8.59 -15.69
N ASP A 357 -17.73 8.41 -14.44
CA ASP A 357 -18.59 9.35 -13.73
C ASP A 357 -17.88 10.65 -13.33
N SER A 358 -16.63 10.55 -12.87
CA SER A 358 -15.81 11.69 -12.45
C SER A 358 -15.06 12.35 -13.61
N GLY A 359 -15.01 11.70 -14.77
CA GLY A 359 -14.33 12.21 -15.96
C GLY A 359 -12.80 12.11 -15.90
N LEU A 360 -12.23 11.29 -15.00
CA LEU A 360 -10.78 11.07 -14.86
C LEU A 360 -10.10 10.76 -16.19
N LEU A 361 -10.76 10.00 -17.06
CA LEU A 361 -10.24 9.57 -18.37
C LEU A 361 -10.61 10.50 -19.54
N SER A 362 -11.03 11.75 -19.28
CA SER A 362 -11.46 12.70 -20.32
C SER A 362 -10.40 13.73 -20.69
N ARG A 363 -9.28 13.78 -19.96
CA ARG A 363 -8.22 14.77 -20.13
C ARG A 363 -7.40 14.50 -21.41
N PRO A 364 -6.94 15.52 -22.15
CA PRO A 364 -5.94 15.32 -23.21
C PRO A 364 -4.56 14.95 -22.62
N PRO A 365 -3.74 14.18 -23.36
CA PRO A 365 -2.40 13.82 -22.94
C PRO A 365 -1.50 15.06 -22.75
N LEU A 366 -0.58 14.99 -21.79
CA LEU A 366 0.48 15.99 -21.62
C LEU A 366 1.53 15.83 -22.72
N SER A 367 2.01 16.97 -23.23
CA SER A 367 3.20 16.99 -24.08
C SER A 367 4.43 16.78 -23.21
N LEU A 368 5.06 15.61 -23.28
CA LEU A 368 6.28 15.32 -22.55
C LEU A 368 7.47 16.04 -23.24
N PRO A 369 8.34 16.75 -22.49
CA PRO A 369 9.54 17.34 -23.06
C PRO A 369 10.46 16.23 -23.61
N PRO A 370 11.22 16.46 -24.70
CA PRO A 370 12.20 15.47 -25.14
C PRO A 370 13.33 15.34 -24.10
N TRP A 371 13.82 14.12 -23.91
CA TRP A 371 14.96 13.83 -23.04
C TRP A 371 15.94 12.92 -23.76
N ASP A 372 17.21 13.30 -23.79
CA ASP A 372 18.31 12.56 -24.43
C ASP A 372 18.92 11.48 -23.53
N ARG A 373 18.32 11.27 -22.34
CA ARG A 373 18.79 10.36 -21.28
C ARG A 373 20.15 10.76 -20.70
N GLN A 374 20.52 12.03 -20.82
CA GLN A 374 21.67 12.61 -20.14
C GLN A 374 21.20 13.58 -19.06
N GLY A 375 21.78 13.48 -17.86
CA GLY A 375 21.38 14.28 -16.71
C GLY A 375 19.96 13.96 -16.24
N GLU A 376 19.37 14.90 -15.50
CA GLU A 376 18.00 14.81 -14.96
C GLU A 376 16.96 14.98 -16.08
N ASP A 377 15.88 14.18 -16.05
CA ASP A 377 14.78 14.32 -17.01
C ASP A 377 14.09 15.68 -16.81
N PRO A 378 13.95 16.53 -17.84
CA PRO A 378 13.22 17.79 -17.73
C PRO A 378 11.77 17.66 -17.21
N LEU A 379 11.18 16.46 -17.32
CA LEU A 379 9.86 16.16 -16.78
C LEU A 379 9.84 16.11 -15.25
N GLU A 380 10.95 15.73 -14.61
CA GLU A 380 11.10 15.79 -13.14
C GLU A 380 10.91 17.22 -12.65
N GLU A 381 11.60 18.18 -13.27
CA GLU A 381 11.49 19.59 -12.92
C GLU A 381 10.09 20.17 -13.18
N LEU A 382 9.38 19.63 -14.19
CA LEU A 382 8.01 20.06 -14.49
C LEU A 382 6.99 19.57 -13.45
N LEU A 383 7.16 18.35 -12.95
CA LEU A 383 6.21 17.69 -12.05
C LEU A 383 6.55 17.88 -10.57
N HIS A 384 7.82 18.05 -10.25
CA HIS A 384 8.34 18.23 -8.90
C HIS A 384 9.40 19.34 -8.92
N PRO A 385 9.02 20.62 -8.99
CA PRO A 385 9.98 21.70 -9.22
C PRO A 385 11.01 21.85 -8.10
N SER A 386 12.25 22.17 -8.48
CA SER A 386 13.34 22.45 -7.55
C SER A 386 13.16 23.80 -6.84
N PRO A 387 13.69 23.97 -5.61
CA PRO A 387 13.79 25.29 -4.99
C PRO A 387 14.72 26.22 -5.80
N GLU A 388 14.60 27.55 -5.62
CA GLU A 388 15.39 28.55 -6.36
C GLU A 388 16.89 28.28 -6.28
N ASP A 389 17.36 27.91 -5.09
CA ASP A 389 18.69 27.39 -4.85
C ASP A 389 18.60 25.87 -4.64
N PRO A 390 18.92 25.03 -5.63
CA PRO A 390 18.82 23.59 -5.49
C PRO A 390 19.99 22.98 -4.72
N VAL A 391 21.06 23.73 -4.43
CA VAL A 391 22.26 23.16 -3.78
C VAL A 391 21.94 22.80 -2.32
N VAL A 392 22.40 21.64 -1.87
CA VAL A 392 22.28 21.21 -0.47
C VAL A 392 23.53 21.64 0.29
N TYR A 393 23.33 22.44 1.33
CA TYR A 393 24.39 22.92 2.19
C TYR A 393 24.38 22.21 3.55
N TYR A 394 25.54 22.13 4.19
CA TYR A 394 25.63 21.68 5.57
C TYR A 394 24.74 22.55 6.48
N GLY A 395 23.98 21.90 7.36
CA GLY A 395 23.02 22.54 8.25
C GLY A 395 21.63 22.81 7.65
N ASP A 396 21.44 22.60 6.35
CA ASP A 396 20.11 22.66 5.75
C ASP A 396 19.23 21.52 6.29
N THR A 397 17.93 21.79 6.40
CA THR A 397 16.94 20.72 6.57
C THR A 397 16.81 19.96 5.26
N VAL A 398 16.85 18.64 5.34
CA VAL A 398 16.70 17.71 4.22
C VAL A 398 15.80 16.54 4.60
N TYR A 399 15.25 15.90 3.59
CA TYR A 399 14.47 14.66 3.67
C TYR A 399 15.18 13.59 2.84
N LEU A 400 15.24 12.37 3.35
CA LEU A 400 15.92 11.25 2.70
C LEU A 400 14.87 10.26 2.21
N ARG A 401 14.58 10.29 0.91
CA ARG A 401 13.60 9.39 0.31
C ARG A 401 14.28 8.10 -0.16
N VAL A 402 13.74 6.97 0.27
CA VAL A 402 14.19 5.63 -0.15
C VAL A 402 13.61 5.26 -1.50
N PHE A 403 14.11 4.18 -2.11
CA PHE A 403 13.71 3.72 -3.44
C PHE A 403 12.17 3.69 -3.66
N HIS A 404 11.39 3.07 -2.76
CA HIS A 404 9.92 2.98 -2.88
C HIS A 404 9.15 4.26 -2.52
N GLY A 405 9.82 5.38 -2.33
CA GLY A 405 9.14 6.66 -2.11
C GLY A 405 8.79 7.01 -0.67
N ARG A 406 9.13 6.16 0.29
CA ARG A 406 9.02 6.49 1.72
C ARG A 406 10.20 7.32 2.18
N TYR A 407 10.07 8.02 3.29
CA TYR A 407 11.14 8.83 3.86
C TYR A 407 11.70 8.18 5.12
N ILE A 408 13.02 8.27 5.31
CA ILE A 408 13.61 7.85 6.59
C ILE A 408 12.98 8.68 7.71
N GLU A 409 12.73 8.07 8.85
CA GLU A 409 12.22 8.70 10.05
C GLU A 409 12.93 8.20 11.30
N VAL A 410 12.84 8.98 12.37
CA VAL A 410 13.39 8.61 13.67
C VAL A 410 12.32 8.74 14.74
N GLN A 411 12.05 7.64 15.44
CA GLN A 411 11.22 7.63 16.64
C GLN A 411 12.03 7.06 17.80
N GLY A 412 12.42 7.92 18.75
CA GLY A 412 13.32 7.53 19.83
C GLY A 412 14.70 7.09 19.32
N LYS A 413 15.02 5.79 19.44
CA LYS A 413 16.27 5.18 18.94
C LYS A 413 16.09 4.43 17.62
N THR A 414 14.85 4.22 17.18
CA THR A 414 14.52 3.46 15.98
C THR A 414 14.63 4.34 14.74
N VAL A 415 15.09 3.75 13.63
CA VAL A 415 15.25 4.41 12.33
C VAL A 415 14.53 3.57 11.30
N ASP A 416 13.41 4.10 10.80
CA ASP A 416 12.50 3.41 9.89
C ASP A 416 12.22 4.26 8.65
N CYS A 417 11.35 3.78 7.77
CA CYS A 417 10.82 4.49 6.60
C CYS A 417 9.40 4.03 6.28
N ASN A 418 8.45 4.33 7.17
CA ASN A 418 7.06 3.88 7.00
C ASN A 418 6.23 4.81 6.13
N TRP A 419 6.51 6.12 6.19
CA TRP A 419 5.61 7.14 5.65
C TRP A 419 6.13 7.78 4.36
N PRO A 420 5.26 8.08 3.38
CA PRO A 420 5.59 8.84 2.17
C PRO A 420 5.54 10.37 2.41
N ASP A 421 5.22 10.82 3.62
CA ASP A 421 5.03 12.23 3.96
C ASP A 421 6.28 12.87 4.57
N LYS A 422 6.47 14.16 4.27
CA LYS A 422 7.54 14.98 4.87
C LYS A 422 7.07 15.60 6.18
N GLY A 423 7.33 14.91 7.29
CA GLY A 423 7.04 15.39 8.64
C GLY A 423 8.27 15.86 9.42
N MET A 424 8.05 16.22 10.69
CA MET A 424 9.14 16.53 11.62
C MET A 424 10.03 15.29 11.87
N TRP A 425 9.44 14.10 11.88
CA TRP A 425 10.17 12.86 12.14
C TRP A 425 11.12 12.50 11.00
N GLN A 426 10.78 12.91 9.78
CA GLN A 426 11.55 12.70 8.56
C GLN A 426 12.56 13.83 8.27
N ALA A 427 12.60 14.87 9.11
CA ALA A 427 13.47 16.02 8.92
C ALA A 427 14.87 15.76 9.49
N PHE A 428 15.89 15.88 8.64
CA PHE A 428 17.30 15.73 9.01
C PHE A 428 18.11 16.97 8.66
N SER A 429 19.33 17.05 9.19
CA SER A 429 20.34 18.01 8.75
C SER A 429 21.70 17.35 8.65
N PHE A 430 22.46 17.66 7.61
CA PHE A 430 23.83 17.19 7.47
C PHE A 430 24.80 18.05 8.28
N CYS A 431 25.62 17.40 9.12
CA CYS A 431 26.61 18.02 9.97
C CYS A 431 28.03 17.61 9.55
N ALA A 432 28.98 18.54 9.60
CA ALA A 432 30.39 18.21 9.39
C ALA A 432 30.97 17.45 10.61
N PRO A 433 31.92 16.51 10.42
CA PRO A 433 32.51 15.73 11.50
C PRO A 433 33.25 16.59 12.54
N ASP A 434 33.84 17.71 12.11
CA ASP A 434 34.62 18.62 12.96
C ASP A 434 33.76 19.61 13.77
N GLY A 435 32.43 19.49 13.70
CA GLY A 435 31.45 20.32 14.41
C GLY A 435 30.86 21.47 13.58
N ASP A 436 29.86 22.16 14.16
CA ASP A 436 29.08 23.27 13.55
C ASP A 436 29.91 24.57 13.28
N ALA A 437 31.23 24.46 13.13
CA ALA A 437 32.15 25.59 12.92
C ALA A 437 31.87 26.38 11.61
N ALA A 438 30.97 25.90 10.74
CA ALA A 438 30.54 26.61 9.54
C ALA A 438 29.65 27.85 9.82
N LYS A 439 29.18 28.06 11.05
CA LYS A 439 28.44 29.29 11.39
C LYS A 439 29.32 30.54 11.57
N GLU A 440 30.65 30.42 11.59
CA GLU A 440 31.51 31.56 11.94
C GLU A 440 31.88 32.52 10.80
N GLN A 441 31.56 32.27 9.51
CA GLN A 441 31.97 33.19 8.44
C GLN A 441 30.99 33.34 7.25
N GLY A 442 29.67 33.21 7.46
CA GLY A 442 28.68 33.58 6.43
C GLY A 442 28.74 32.84 5.08
N SER A 443 29.57 31.79 4.95
CA SER A 443 29.71 30.98 3.75
C SER A 443 29.05 29.62 3.97
N ARG A 444 27.86 29.41 3.39
CA ARG A 444 27.21 28.08 3.36
C ARG A 444 28.10 27.12 2.54
N ARG A 445 28.63 26.06 3.17
CA ARG A 445 29.45 25.04 2.48
C ARG A 445 28.52 24.01 1.82
N PRO A 446 28.61 23.79 0.50
CA PRO A 446 27.82 22.75 -0.18
C PRO A 446 28.34 21.36 0.17
N VAL A 447 27.44 20.38 0.24
CA VAL A 447 27.80 18.95 0.39
C VAL A 447 28.33 18.42 -0.94
N ARG A 448 29.48 17.75 -0.92
CA ARG A 448 30.18 17.25 -2.10
C ARG A 448 30.37 15.74 -2.08
N HIS A 449 30.62 15.18 -3.26
CA HIS A 449 30.98 13.77 -3.40
C HIS A 449 32.24 13.47 -2.56
N ARG A 450 32.19 12.40 -1.76
CA ARG A 450 33.19 11.95 -0.76
C ARG A 450 33.35 12.83 0.48
N ASP A 451 32.43 13.75 0.71
CA ASP A 451 32.38 14.43 1.98
C ASP A 451 32.03 13.42 3.09
N MET A 452 32.73 13.54 4.22
CA MET A 452 32.35 12.88 5.46
C MET A 452 31.31 13.75 6.16
N LEU A 453 30.21 13.15 6.63
CA LEU A 453 29.18 13.86 7.37
C LEU A 453 28.51 12.99 8.44
N ARG A 454 27.72 13.63 9.29
CA ARG A 454 26.77 12.98 10.20
C ARG A 454 25.36 13.43 9.85
N ILE A 455 24.38 12.53 9.94
CA ILE A 455 22.97 12.83 9.64
C ILE A 455 22.25 13.04 10.97
N ARG A 456 21.90 14.28 11.29
CA ARG A 456 21.24 14.65 12.54
C ARG A 456 19.72 14.67 12.36
N ALA A 457 18.99 13.94 13.19
CA ALA A 457 17.53 13.91 13.25
C ALA A 457 16.95 15.11 14.03
N HIS A 458 15.63 15.29 13.95
CA HIS A 458 14.90 16.36 14.66
C HIS A 458 15.08 16.34 16.20
N SER A 459 15.30 15.16 16.79
CA SER A 459 15.56 14.99 18.22
C SER A 459 16.98 15.41 18.64
N GLY A 460 17.82 15.78 17.67
CA GLY A 460 19.24 16.10 17.87
C GLY A 460 20.16 14.89 17.95
N SER A 461 19.64 13.66 17.88
CA SER A 461 20.44 12.44 17.72
C SER A 461 20.95 12.29 16.28
N PHE A 462 21.96 11.45 16.09
CA PHE A 462 22.56 11.18 14.79
C PHE A 462 22.30 9.74 14.38
N LEU A 463 22.02 9.50 13.10
CA LEU A 463 22.00 8.15 12.55
C LEU A 463 23.38 7.50 12.77
N ALA A 464 23.37 6.26 13.24
CA ALA A 464 24.57 5.52 13.58
C ALA A 464 24.46 4.04 13.21
N VAL A 465 25.59 3.50 12.76
CA VAL A 465 25.76 2.07 12.48
C VAL A 465 26.70 1.49 13.55
N PRO A 466 26.21 0.59 14.42
CA PRO A 466 27.03 0.04 15.50
C PRO A 466 28.27 -0.67 14.96
N SER A 467 29.45 -0.33 15.51
CA SER A 467 30.77 -0.75 15.02
C SER A 467 31.06 -2.25 15.17
N ASN A 468 30.33 -2.94 16.04
CA ASN A 468 30.46 -4.37 16.32
C ASN A 468 29.37 -5.23 15.64
N ALA A 469 28.51 -4.63 14.82
CA ALA A 469 27.37 -5.35 14.27
C ALA A 469 27.74 -6.16 13.02
N ALA A 470 27.09 -7.32 12.87
CA ALA A 470 27.18 -8.11 11.65
C ALA A 470 26.60 -7.34 10.45
N THR A 471 26.93 -7.75 9.22
CA THR A 471 26.28 -7.23 8.01
C THR A 471 24.76 -7.37 8.13
N GLY A 472 24.01 -6.28 7.91
CA GLY A 472 22.56 -6.26 8.17
C GLY A 472 22.15 -5.68 9.52
N ALA A 473 23.06 -5.01 10.22
CA ALA A 473 22.75 -4.25 11.41
C ALA A 473 21.67 -3.18 11.12
N PRO A 474 20.66 -3.03 12.00
CA PRO A 474 19.77 -1.88 11.92
C PRO A 474 20.55 -0.59 12.17
N VAL A 475 20.22 0.44 11.41
CA VAL A 475 20.64 1.80 11.71
C VAL A 475 19.87 2.25 12.95
N THR A 476 20.58 2.83 13.90
CA THR A 476 20.00 3.34 15.15
C THR A 476 20.34 4.81 15.30
N THR A 477 20.01 5.41 16.44
CA THR A 477 20.48 6.76 16.75
C THR A 477 21.41 6.83 17.96
N THR A 478 22.35 7.77 17.90
CA THR A 478 23.26 8.10 19.00
C THR A 478 23.18 9.59 19.35
N ARG A 479 23.30 9.93 20.63
CA ARG A 479 23.43 11.33 21.08
C ARG A 479 24.88 11.83 21.08
N SER A 480 25.84 10.93 20.83
CA SER A 480 27.25 11.29 20.81
C SER A 480 27.60 12.12 19.58
N LYS A 481 28.08 13.34 19.81
CA LYS A 481 28.43 14.30 18.76
C LYS A 481 29.72 13.95 18.00
N THR A 482 30.50 12.99 18.50
CA THR A 482 31.84 12.63 17.98
C THR A 482 32.01 11.12 17.80
N CYS A 483 30.91 10.37 17.65
CA CYS A 483 30.98 8.92 17.48
C CYS A 483 31.35 8.54 16.04
N ALA A 484 32.36 7.68 15.88
CA ALA A 484 32.75 7.13 14.57
C ALA A 484 31.62 6.31 13.91
N GLU A 485 30.72 5.74 14.73
CA GLU A 485 29.52 5.00 14.26
C GLU A 485 28.52 5.90 13.53
N ALA A 486 28.56 7.21 13.75
CA ALA A 486 27.70 8.19 13.10
C ALA A 486 28.35 8.87 11.89
N GLU A 487 29.56 8.47 11.51
CA GLU A 487 30.30 9.06 10.38
C GLU A 487 30.03 8.29 9.09
N LEU A 488 29.41 8.98 8.14
CA LEU A 488 29.00 8.47 6.85
C LEU A 488 29.71 9.23 5.74
N GLU A 489 30.38 8.52 4.84
CA GLU A 489 30.91 9.10 3.61
C GLU A 489 29.80 9.13 2.55
N VAL A 490 29.57 10.30 1.96
CA VAL A 490 28.55 10.47 0.93
C VAL A 490 29.11 10.19 -0.45
N PHE A 491 28.47 9.30 -1.19
CA PHE A 491 28.73 9.11 -2.62
C PHE A 491 27.55 9.66 -3.41
N LEU A 492 27.81 10.64 -4.27
CA LEU A 492 26.82 11.23 -5.17
C LEU A 492 26.83 10.54 -6.53
N GLN A 493 25.63 10.30 -7.07
CA GLN A 493 25.46 9.80 -8.43
C GLN A 493 25.53 10.96 -9.43
N HIS A 494 26.31 10.79 -10.51
CA HIS A 494 26.43 11.69 -11.66
C HIS A 494 26.89 13.14 -11.41
N THR A 495 27.08 13.57 -10.15
CA THR A 495 27.40 14.96 -9.79
C THR A 495 28.49 15.04 -8.72
N SER A 496 29.20 16.17 -8.64
CA SER A 496 30.21 16.43 -7.60
C SER A 496 29.68 17.26 -6.42
N VAL A 497 28.49 17.85 -6.56
CA VAL A 497 27.84 18.71 -5.57
C VAL A 497 26.40 18.23 -5.42
N LEU A 498 25.97 17.98 -4.19
CA LEU A 498 24.63 17.50 -3.90
C LEU A 498 23.61 18.61 -4.13
N LYS A 499 22.56 18.26 -4.86
CA LYS A 499 21.42 19.13 -5.16
C LYS A 499 20.12 18.44 -4.75
N HIS A 500 19.04 19.21 -4.69
CA HIS A 500 17.68 18.73 -4.55
C HIS A 500 17.41 17.55 -5.51
N ARG A 501 16.80 16.47 -4.98
CA ARG A 501 16.58 15.16 -5.63
C ARG A 501 17.84 14.41 -6.08
N GLY A 502 19.03 14.94 -5.77
CA GLY A 502 20.27 14.25 -6.06
C GLY A 502 20.33 12.91 -5.32
N LEU A 503 20.62 11.84 -6.06
CA LEU A 503 20.81 10.51 -5.50
C LEU A 503 22.15 10.43 -4.76
N ALA A 504 22.09 10.01 -3.51
CA ALA A 504 23.21 9.87 -2.61
C ALA A 504 23.22 8.50 -1.94
N TYR A 505 24.41 7.93 -1.79
CA TYR A 505 24.67 6.73 -0.99
C TYR A 505 25.40 7.14 0.28
N PHE A 506 25.02 6.57 1.41
CA PHE A 506 25.64 6.85 2.71
C PHE A 506 26.45 5.64 3.16
N PHE A 507 27.78 5.74 3.07
CA PHE A 507 28.69 4.63 3.39
C PHE A 507 29.23 4.76 4.81
N SER A 508 28.94 3.78 5.66
CA SER A 508 29.48 3.66 7.01
C SER A 508 30.94 3.22 6.97
N ARG A 509 31.85 4.08 7.45
CA ARG A 509 33.25 3.72 7.62
C ARG A 509 33.48 2.73 8.75
N ALA A 510 32.60 2.72 9.76
CA ALA A 510 32.71 1.83 10.92
C ALA A 510 32.56 0.35 10.53
N THR A 511 31.63 0.07 9.61
CA THR A 511 31.29 -1.30 9.19
C THR A 511 31.70 -1.62 7.75
N ALA A 512 32.19 -0.62 7.00
CA ALA A 512 32.46 -0.71 5.57
C ALA A 512 31.23 -1.17 4.76
N THR A 513 30.05 -0.68 5.14
CA THR A 513 28.78 -1.00 4.48
C THR A 513 27.96 0.24 4.12
N THR A 514 27.08 0.12 3.13
CA THR A 514 26.18 1.19 2.69
C THR A 514 24.84 1.12 3.43
N LEU A 515 24.25 2.27 3.75
CA LEU A 515 22.87 2.32 4.23
C LEU A 515 21.91 1.86 3.13
N ASP A 516 20.86 1.17 3.53
CA ASP A 516 19.98 0.44 2.64
C ASP A 516 18.58 0.33 3.29
N ALA A 517 17.54 0.58 2.52
CA ALA A 517 16.16 0.40 2.94
C ALA A 517 15.65 -0.88 2.27
N ASP A 518 15.28 -1.88 3.06
CA ASP A 518 14.82 -3.14 2.49
C ASP A 518 13.48 -2.97 1.77
N GLU A 519 13.25 -3.86 0.82
CA GLU A 519 12.06 -3.95 -0.01
C GLU A 519 10.79 -4.22 0.81
N ASP A 520 10.94 -5.08 1.82
CA ASP A 520 9.86 -5.61 2.65
C ASP A 520 9.95 -5.17 4.12
N GLU A 521 10.99 -4.41 4.50
CA GLU A 521 11.21 -4.00 5.88
C GLU A 521 11.01 -2.49 6.06
N SER A 522 10.30 -2.12 7.12
CA SER A 522 10.15 -0.73 7.55
C SER A 522 11.46 -0.09 8.02
N GLY A 523 12.53 -0.86 8.24
CA GLY A 523 13.78 -0.38 8.86
C GLY A 523 14.89 -0.02 7.87
N ILE A 524 15.81 0.84 8.32
CA ILE A 524 17.06 1.10 7.59
C ILE A 524 18.17 0.21 8.13
N ARG A 525 18.95 -0.41 7.25
CA ARG A 525 20.10 -1.27 7.60
C ARG A 525 21.39 -0.80 6.95
N ALA A 526 22.51 -1.30 7.46
CA ALA A 526 23.81 -1.15 6.82
C ALA A 526 24.27 -2.49 6.22
N ARG A 527 24.16 -2.64 4.90
CA ARG A 527 24.38 -3.90 4.16
C ARG A 527 25.23 -3.68 2.92
N TRP A 528 26.14 -4.64 2.69
CA TRP A 528 27.04 -4.70 1.52
C TRP A 528 27.86 -3.43 1.30
N ALA A 529 28.82 -3.45 0.38
CA ALA A 529 29.69 -2.31 0.09
C ALA A 529 29.42 -1.70 -1.29
N ASP A 530 28.38 -2.18 -1.98
CA ASP A 530 27.96 -1.73 -3.30
C ASP A 530 27.00 -0.54 -3.22
N PHE A 531 26.71 0.00 -4.41
CA PHE A 531 25.83 1.14 -4.64
C PHE A 531 24.77 0.73 -5.68
N GLY A 532 23.80 -0.07 -5.24
CA GLY A 532 22.63 -0.46 -6.01
C GLY A 532 21.44 0.47 -5.79
N ASP A 533 20.34 0.24 -6.51
CA ASP A 533 19.17 1.12 -6.50
C ASP A 533 18.53 1.24 -5.10
N TRP A 534 18.54 0.16 -4.32
CA TRP A 534 17.99 0.07 -2.97
C TRP A 534 18.77 0.89 -1.93
N GLN A 535 20.07 1.08 -2.17
CA GLN A 535 20.94 1.90 -1.33
C GLN A 535 20.96 3.39 -1.73
N ALA A 536 20.27 3.76 -2.81
CA ALA A 536 20.20 5.13 -3.28
C ALA A 536 19.11 5.90 -2.53
N PHE A 537 19.48 7.04 -1.93
CA PHE A 537 18.55 7.95 -1.28
C PHE A 537 18.43 9.23 -2.10
N ALA A 538 17.22 9.61 -2.48
CA ALA A 538 17.00 10.94 -3.04
C ALA A 538 16.98 11.98 -1.91
N VAL A 539 17.91 12.93 -1.97
CA VAL A 539 18.01 13.99 -0.96
C VAL A 539 17.18 15.18 -1.38
N GLU A 540 16.11 15.43 -0.64
CA GLU A 540 15.16 16.48 -0.95
C GLU A 540 15.24 17.62 0.06
N ARG A 541 14.97 18.83 -0.43
CA ARG A 541 14.93 20.04 0.39
C ARG A 541 13.45 20.34 0.67
N PRO A 542 13.12 21.01 1.79
CA PRO A 542 11.76 21.45 2.04
C PRO A 542 11.25 22.28 0.86
N PRO A 543 9.99 22.11 0.45
CA PRO A 543 9.40 22.99 -0.55
C PRO A 543 9.51 24.44 -0.06
N GLU A 544 10.09 25.31 -0.88
CA GLU A 544 9.98 26.74 -0.63
C GLU A 544 8.49 27.12 -0.75
N LEU A 545 7.98 27.98 0.14
CA LEU A 545 6.65 28.60 -0.01
C LEU A 545 6.63 29.46 -1.29
N GLN A 546 6.54 28.83 -2.47
CA GLN A 546 6.55 29.50 -3.77
C GLN A 546 5.22 29.35 -4.51
N ARG A 547 4.92 30.41 -5.25
CA ARG A 547 3.61 30.75 -5.80
C ARG A 547 3.29 29.90 -7.03
N HIS A 548 2.15 29.23 -6.97
CA HIS A 548 1.42 28.54 -8.05
C HIS A 548 1.88 28.86 -9.49
N VAL A 549 2.51 27.88 -10.13
CA VAL A 549 2.52 27.78 -11.60
C VAL A 549 1.38 26.86 -12.00
N ALA A 550 0.25 27.44 -12.39
CA ALA A 550 -0.90 26.68 -12.87
C ALA A 550 -0.55 25.98 -14.20
N LEU A 551 -0.40 24.66 -14.16
CA LEU A 551 -0.41 23.82 -15.36
C LEU A 551 -1.83 23.76 -15.93
N GLY A 552 -2.13 24.67 -16.87
CA GLY A 552 -3.17 24.49 -17.88
C GLY A 552 -4.61 24.62 -17.42
N ARG A 553 -5.06 25.83 -17.06
CA ARG A 553 -6.45 26.23 -17.31
C ARG A 553 -6.54 26.83 -18.71
N THR A 554 -7.39 26.25 -19.56
CA THR A 554 -7.74 26.78 -20.87
C THR A 554 -8.34 28.18 -20.73
N LYS A 555 -7.84 29.12 -21.55
CA LYS A 555 -8.29 30.52 -21.59
C LYS A 555 -9.72 30.60 -22.12
N GLU A 556 -10.66 31.02 -21.29
CA GLU A 556 -11.91 31.62 -21.79
C GLU A 556 -11.67 33.03 -22.39
N PRO A 557 -12.48 33.46 -23.38
CA PRO A 557 -12.24 34.71 -24.10
C PRO A 557 -12.58 35.96 -23.26
N PRO A 558 -12.01 37.13 -23.60
CA PRO A 558 -11.99 38.28 -22.71
C PRO A 558 -13.35 38.99 -22.67
N ARG A 559 -14.00 38.99 -21.50
CA ARG A 559 -15.10 39.92 -21.23
C ARG A 559 -14.57 41.34 -21.03
N GLN A 560 -15.20 42.27 -21.72
CA GLN A 560 -14.88 43.70 -21.73
C GLN A 560 -14.82 44.30 -20.31
N ARG A 561 -13.80 45.15 -20.11
CA ARG A 561 -13.59 45.96 -18.92
C ARG A 561 -14.81 46.85 -18.63
N GLN A 562 -15.46 46.65 -17.50
CA GLN A 562 -16.05 47.74 -16.74
C GLN A 562 -15.28 47.93 -15.44
N ARG A 563 -14.79 49.16 -15.24
CA ARG A 563 -14.14 49.60 -14.02
C ARG A 563 -15.17 49.65 -12.89
N GLY A 564 -15.04 48.75 -11.92
CA GLY A 564 -15.77 48.77 -10.65
C GLY A 564 -14.82 48.41 -9.50
N ARG A 565 -14.87 49.18 -8.41
CA ARG A 565 -13.93 49.19 -7.28
C ARG A 565 -13.83 47.83 -6.55
N ARG A 566 -12.60 47.53 -6.13
CA ARG A 566 -12.21 46.40 -5.25
C ARG A 566 -12.96 46.39 -3.92
N GLY A 567 -13.25 45.16 -3.47
CA GLY A 567 -13.63 44.80 -2.11
C GLY A 567 -14.69 43.71 -2.11
N SER A 568 -14.33 42.45 -2.43
CA SER A 568 -15.28 41.34 -2.30
C SER A 568 -15.40 40.97 -0.82
N LYS A 569 -16.60 41.18 -0.29
CA LYS A 569 -17.03 40.77 1.06
C LYS A 569 -17.12 39.24 1.20
N ASP A 570 -17.03 38.49 0.10
CA ASP A 570 -17.29 37.04 0.07
C ASP A 570 -16.14 36.20 0.62
N SER A 571 -14.87 36.64 0.49
CA SER A 571 -13.73 35.96 1.13
C SER A 571 -13.67 36.18 2.65
N GLN A 572 -14.31 37.23 3.16
CA GLN A 572 -14.40 37.51 4.59
C GLN A 572 -15.59 36.76 5.20
N LEU A 573 -16.71 36.67 4.48
CA LEU A 573 -17.88 35.91 4.90
C LEU A 573 -17.61 34.40 4.94
N LEU A 574 -16.88 33.82 3.98
CA LEU A 574 -16.56 32.38 4.00
C LEU A 574 -15.57 32.01 5.13
N ARG A 575 -14.56 32.86 5.39
CA ARG A 575 -13.59 32.67 6.48
C ARG A 575 -14.21 32.91 7.86
N CYS A 576 -15.14 33.85 7.99
CA CYS A 576 -15.90 34.06 9.22
C CYS A 576 -16.96 32.97 9.44
N ALA A 577 -17.64 32.51 8.37
CA ALA A 577 -18.65 31.46 8.46
C ALA A 577 -18.05 30.09 8.82
N LEU A 578 -16.91 29.70 8.24
CA LEU A 578 -16.21 28.47 8.66
C LEU A 578 -15.74 28.55 10.12
N ARG A 579 -15.11 29.67 10.55
CA ARG A 579 -14.64 29.86 11.94
C ARG A 579 -15.78 29.86 12.96
N LEU A 580 -16.92 30.46 12.64
CA LEU A 580 -18.09 30.53 13.53
C LEU A 580 -18.87 29.22 13.60
N PHE A 581 -18.88 28.43 12.53
CA PHE A 581 -19.57 27.14 12.49
C PHE A 581 -18.79 26.10 13.30
N THR A 582 -17.48 25.96 13.04
CA THR A 582 -16.63 24.96 13.74
C THR A 582 -16.44 25.25 15.23
N ALA A 583 -16.31 26.51 15.65
CA ALA A 583 -16.17 26.84 17.07
C ALA A 583 -17.45 26.57 17.87
N LYS A 584 -18.63 26.69 17.24
CA LYS A 584 -19.92 26.39 17.87
C LYS A 584 -20.14 24.90 18.02
N ASP A 585 -19.77 24.11 17.01
CA ASP A 585 -19.87 22.65 17.06
C ASP A 585 -18.89 22.08 18.09
N LEU A 586 -17.64 22.57 18.13
CA LEU A 586 -16.68 22.22 19.18
C LEU A 586 -17.18 22.62 20.58
N GLN A 587 -17.84 23.77 20.73
CA GLN A 587 -18.41 24.18 22.01
C GLN A 587 -19.57 23.27 22.45
N ALA A 588 -20.39 22.80 21.50
CA ALA A 588 -21.48 21.87 21.76
C ALA A 588 -20.93 20.50 22.18
N GLU A 589 -19.90 20.00 21.50
CA GLU A 589 -19.22 18.75 21.84
C GLU A 589 -18.56 18.82 23.22
N ILE A 590 -17.80 19.89 23.52
CA ILE A 590 -17.21 20.08 24.85
C ILE A 590 -18.28 20.07 25.94
N SER A 591 -19.45 20.69 25.67
CA SER A 591 -20.54 20.72 26.65
C SER A 591 -21.18 19.34 26.80
N HIS A 592 -21.33 18.59 25.70
CA HIS A 592 -21.83 17.22 25.71
C HIS A 592 -20.94 16.30 26.53
N GLU A 593 -19.63 16.30 26.26
CA GLU A 593 -18.66 15.48 26.96
C GLU A 593 -18.52 15.87 28.43
N GLN A 594 -18.59 17.16 28.77
CA GLN A 594 -18.58 17.63 30.16
C GLN A 594 -19.85 17.25 30.94
N GLU A 595 -21.02 17.24 30.28
CA GLU A 595 -22.28 16.84 30.90
C GLU A 595 -22.34 15.33 31.15
N GLN A 596 -21.72 14.52 30.29
CA GLN A 596 -21.65 13.08 30.42
C GLN A 596 -20.52 12.59 31.31
N TYR A 597 -19.45 13.37 31.45
CA TYR A 597 -18.30 13.00 32.26
C TYR A 597 -18.69 12.83 33.73
N GLN A 598 -18.53 11.60 34.22
CA GLN A 598 -18.61 11.27 35.63
C GLN A 598 -17.44 10.37 36.00
N GLN A 599 -16.57 10.85 36.88
CA GLN A 599 -15.48 10.04 37.41
C GLN A 599 -16.01 8.78 38.12
N ALA A 600 -15.42 7.63 37.79
CA ALA A 600 -15.75 6.34 38.40
C ALA A 600 -15.61 6.39 39.93
N LYS A 601 -16.53 5.75 40.66
CA LYS A 601 -16.58 5.82 42.13
C LYS A 601 -15.43 5.06 42.78
N GLU A 602 -14.93 4.07 42.07
CA GLU A 602 -13.84 3.16 42.41
C GLU A 602 -12.53 3.95 42.59
N ILE A 603 -12.30 4.97 41.76
CA ILE A 603 -11.14 5.88 41.85
C ILE A 603 -11.10 6.56 43.21
N GLN A 604 -12.19 7.23 43.59
CA GLN A 604 -12.25 7.96 44.85
C GLN A 604 -12.27 7.04 46.07
N LYS A 605 -12.85 5.84 45.92
CA LYS A 605 -12.87 4.82 46.98
C LYS A 605 -11.45 4.34 47.26
N PHE A 606 -10.70 3.95 46.23
CA PHE A 606 -9.33 3.44 46.34
C PHE A 606 -8.37 4.47 46.95
N LEU A 607 -8.39 5.72 46.48
CA LEU A 607 -7.53 6.79 46.99
C LEU A 607 -7.85 7.19 48.45
N LYS A 608 -9.07 6.92 48.93
CA LYS A 608 -9.45 7.15 50.34
C LYS A 608 -9.13 5.95 51.24
N SER A 609 -9.12 4.74 50.70
CA SER A 609 -8.87 3.51 51.45
C SER A 609 -7.40 3.12 51.51
N THR A 610 -6.53 3.77 50.74
CA THR A 610 -5.10 3.47 50.67
C THR A 610 -4.25 4.72 50.98
N ASP A 611 -2.96 4.52 51.23
CA ASP A 611 -1.95 5.56 51.42
C ASP A 611 -1.15 5.85 50.14
N PHE A 612 -1.60 5.36 48.98
CA PHE A 612 -1.02 5.68 47.68
C PHE A 612 -1.32 7.14 47.31
N LYS A 613 -0.30 7.82 46.77
CA LYS A 613 -0.42 9.17 46.24
C LYS A 613 -0.44 9.12 44.71
N LEU A 614 -1.54 9.57 44.11
CA LEU A 614 -1.63 9.76 42.67
C LEU A 614 -0.82 10.99 42.21
N VAL A 615 -0.02 10.81 41.18
CA VAL A 615 0.76 11.81 40.48
C VAL A 615 0.40 11.74 39.00
N GLU A 616 -0.17 12.83 38.49
CA GLU A 616 -0.49 13.01 37.08
C GLU A 616 -0.30 14.48 36.70
N THR A 617 -0.04 14.73 35.41
CA THR A 617 0.06 16.09 34.86
C THR A 617 -0.94 16.25 33.72
N GLU A 618 -1.59 17.42 33.63
CA GLU A 618 -2.46 17.72 32.48
C GLU A 618 -1.66 17.76 31.17
N GLY A 619 -2.05 16.95 30.20
CA GLY A 619 -1.37 16.80 28.92
C GLY A 619 -0.24 15.81 28.88
N ASP A 620 -0.02 15.12 29.99
CA ASP A 620 0.81 13.94 30.03
C ASP A 620 -0.09 12.71 30.02
N VAL A 621 0.24 11.74 29.17
CA VAL A 621 -0.47 10.46 29.08
C VAL A 621 -0.11 9.51 30.22
N ASN A 622 1.01 9.77 30.92
CA ASN A 622 1.52 8.93 31.98
C ASN A 622 0.87 9.29 33.33
N MET A 623 0.58 8.26 34.11
CA MET A 623 0.10 8.35 35.49
C MET A 623 0.98 7.51 36.40
N GLN A 624 1.06 7.93 37.65
CA GLN A 624 1.88 7.27 38.64
C GLN A 624 1.19 7.22 40.01
N LEU A 625 1.29 6.08 40.71
CA LEU A 625 1.06 5.98 42.15
C LEU A 625 2.39 5.87 42.88
N GLU A 626 2.50 6.58 44.00
CA GLU A 626 3.68 6.51 44.87
C GLU A 626 3.30 6.12 46.30
N ARG A 627 4.11 5.25 46.92
CA ARG A 627 3.97 4.89 48.33
C ARG A 627 5.29 4.60 49.05
N THR A 628 5.25 4.88 50.35
CA THR A 628 6.19 4.55 51.43
C THR A 628 6.14 3.15 52.07
N VAL A 629 6.95 2.13 51.76
CA VAL A 629 6.96 0.87 52.55
C VAL A 629 8.35 0.59 53.14
N GLY A 630 8.54 0.94 54.42
CA GLY A 630 9.84 0.80 55.09
C GLY A 630 10.92 1.66 54.42
N ASP A 631 12.00 1.01 53.96
CA ASP A 631 13.10 1.62 53.18
C ASP A 631 12.76 1.79 51.68
N LYS A 632 11.70 1.13 51.21
CA LYS A 632 11.39 1.00 49.78
C LYS A 632 10.39 2.07 49.33
N GLN A 633 10.70 2.72 48.22
CA GLN A 633 9.75 3.49 47.43
C GLN A 633 9.04 2.55 46.46
N VAL A 634 7.72 2.48 46.57
CA VAL A 634 6.86 1.78 45.62
C VAL A 634 6.36 2.82 44.62
N THR A 635 6.62 2.58 43.35
CA THR A 635 6.15 3.39 42.23
C THR A 635 5.40 2.49 41.27
N ILE A 636 4.17 2.87 40.91
CA ILE A 636 3.37 2.15 39.90
C ILE A 636 3.12 3.13 38.77
N GLU A 637 3.51 2.79 37.54
CA GLU A 637 3.42 3.65 36.36
C GLU A 637 2.58 2.97 35.28
N TRP A 638 1.62 3.70 34.71
CA TRP A 638 0.78 3.24 33.60
C TRP A 638 0.37 4.44 32.73
N GLN A 639 -0.23 4.16 31.58
CA GLN A 639 -0.72 5.18 30.66
C GLN A 639 -2.24 5.16 30.54
N LEU A 640 -2.81 6.26 30.06
CA LEU A 640 -4.22 6.26 29.64
C LEU A 640 -4.46 5.22 28.54
N THR A 641 -5.71 4.77 28.42
CA THR A 641 -6.10 3.85 27.34
C THR A 641 -6.03 4.60 26.01
N SER A 642 -5.28 4.08 25.04
CA SER A 642 -5.21 4.69 23.71
C SER A 642 -6.54 4.47 22.96
N PRO A 643 -7.16 5.50 22.38
CA PRO A 643 -8.30 5.31 21.47
C PRO A 643 -7.87 4.71 20.11
N PHE A 644 -6.57 4.51 19.91
CA PHE A 644 -5.98 3.95 18.71
C PHE A 644 -5.15 2.72 19.06
N ASP A 645 -5.66 1.56 18.70
CA ASP A 645 -4.89 0.32 18.63
C ASP A 645 -4.46 0.11 17.16
N PRO A 646 -3.15 0.23 16.83
CA PRO A 646 -2.65 -0.03 15.48
C PRO A 646 -2.75 -1.49 15.05
N THR A 647 -3.17 -2.39 15.95
CA THR A 647 -3.52 -3.79 15.63
C THR A 647 -5.02 -4.01 15.48
N ALA A 648 -5.86 -3.05 15.90
CA ALA A 648 -7.30 -3.03 15.66
C ALA A 648 -7.63 -2.37 14.32
N ASP A 649 -7.20 -2.99 13.23
CA ASP A 649 -7.83 -2.73 11.94
C ASP A 649 -8.63 -3.96 11.49
N VAL A 650 -9.87 -3.67 11.08
CA VAL A 650 -10.80 -4.48 10.27
C VAL A 650 -11.71 -5.49 10.97
N GLU A 651 -12.63 -5.06 11.84
CA GLU A 651 -13.96 -5.71 11.93
C GLU A 651 -15.08 -4.66 11.91
N GLY A 652 -15.78 -4.60 10.78
CA GLY A 652 -16.99 -3.80 10.63
C GLY A 652 -18.14 -4.36 11.45
N GLY A 653 -18.53 -3.63 12.48
CA GLY A 653 -19.89 -3.45 12.99
C GLY A 653 -20.67 -4.68 13.46
N ASP A 654 -20.73 -4.85 14.78
CA ASP A 654 -21.97 -5.24 15.46
C ASP A 654 -22.16 -4.36 16.71
N GLN A 655 -23.19 -3.52 16.68
CA GLN A 655 -23.70 -2.82 17.85
C GLN A 655 -24.55 -3.79 18.68
N ASP A 656 -23.91 -4.72 19.40
CA ASP A 656 -24.37 -5.27 20.70
C ASP A 656 -23.35 -6.31 21.21
N ALA A 657 -22.20 -5.85 21.69
CA ALA A 657 -21.29 -6.66 22.49
C ALA A 657 -20.78 -5.77 23.63
N GLY A 658 -21.03 -6.16 24.87
CA GLY A 658 -20.56 -5.42 26.04
C GLY A 658 -19.05 -5.24 25.96
N ALA A 659 -18.58 -4.02 26.28
CA ALA A 659 -17.18 -3.64 26.28
C ALA A 659 -16.30 -4.75 26.88
N GLU A 660 -15.59 -5.50 26.03
CA GLU A 660 -14.47 -6.31 26.47
C GLU A 660 -13.37 -5.31 26.86
N TYR A 661 -13.12 -5.20 28.18
CA TYR A 661 -12.09 -4.31 28.71
C TYR A 661 -10.72 -4.81 28.22
N GLU A 662 -10.04 -4.02 27.40
CA GLU A 662 -8.63 -4.26 27.07
C GLU A 662 -7.77 -4.25 28.33
N ALA A 663 -6.78 -5.14 28.38
CA ALA A 663 -5.84 -5.21 29.49
C ALA A 663 -4.98 -3.93 29.55
N THR A 664 -4.86 -3.33 30.73
CA THR A 664 -3.99 -2.17 30.96
C THR A 664 -2.60 -2.64 31.35
N ASP A 665 -1.58 -2.27 30.59
CA ASP A 665 -0.19 -2.49 30.94
C ASP A 665 0.30 -1.48 31.99
N PHE A 666 1.04 -1.98 32.99
CA PHE A 666 1.59 -1.16 34.05
C PHE A 666 2.93 -1.71 34.56
N CYS A 667 3.77 -0.83 35.08
CA CYS A 667 5.06 -1.18 35.68
C CYS A 667 5.04 -0.90 37.18
N ILE A 668 5.44 -1.89 37.99
CA ILE A 668 5.64 -1.73 39.43
C ILE A 668 7.13 -1.69 39.70
N THR A 669 7.63 -0.62 40.31
CA THR A 669 9.03 -0.50 40.74
C THR A 669 9.13 -0.39 42.26
N LEU A 670 9.95 -1.27 42.84
CA LEU A 670 10.34 -1.30 44.25
C LEU A 670 11.80 -0.86 44.36
N GLU A 671 12.04 0.38 44.77
CA GLU A 671 13.38 0.98 44.83
C GLU A 671 13.78 1.27 46.28
N SER A 672 14.95 0.80 46.69
CA SER A 672 15.51 1.11 48.02
C SER A 672 15.98 2.56 48.07
N LYS A 673 15.45 3.35 49.00
CA LYS A 673 15.84 4.77 49.16
C LYS A 673 17.28 4.95 49.63
N SER A 674 17.89 3.92 50.21
CA SER A 674 19.24 3.98 50.77
C SER A 674 20.31 3.64 49.74
N SER A 675 20.03 2.74 48.81
CA SER A 675 21.00 2.25 47.81
C SER A 675 20.68 2.63 46.36
N GLY A 676 19.42 2.96 46.04
CA GLY A 676 18.97 3.15 44.66
C GLY A 676 18.87 1.86 43.85
N ALA A 677 19.12 0.70 44.48
CA ALA A 677 18.90 -0.61 43.90
C ALA A 677 17.44 -1.03 44.06
N GLY A 678 16.96 -1.91 43.18
CA GLY A 678 15.56 -2.31 43.21
C GLY A 678 15.19 -3.33 42.15
N VAL A 679 13.88 -3.50 42.00
CA VAL A 679 13.27 -4.42 41.05
C VAL A 679 12.06 -3.77 40.41
N SER A 680 11.89 -3.98 39.10
CA SER A 680 10.75 -3.54 38.31
C SER A 680 10.02 -4.77 37.74
N PHE A 681 8.70 -4.78 37.88
CA PHE A 681 7.80 -5.80 37.34
C PHE A 681 6.99 -5.16 36.20
N TYR A 682 6.95 -5.82 35.06
CA TYR A 682 6.12 -5.42 33.92
C TYR A 682 4.89 -6.30 33.90
N CYS A 683 3.73 -5.70 34.08
CA CYS A 683 2.48 -6.40 34.34
C CYS A 683 1.37 -5.91 33.40
N SER A 684 0.34 -6.74 33.24
CA SER A 684 -0.89 -6.40 32.51
C SER A 684 -2.09 -6.80 33.35
N THR A 685 -3.18 -6.02 33.34
CA THR A 685 -4.43 -6.41 34.01
C THR A 685 -5.09 -7.59 33.29
N GLN A 686 -5.88 -8.41 33.99
CA GLN A 686 -6.57 -9.57 33.40
C GLN A 686 -8.00 -9.71 33.96
N THR A 687 -8.92 -10.20 33.13
CA THR A 687 -10.28 -10.58 33.54
C THR A 687 -10.28 -11.93 34.26
N GLY A 688 -10.64 -11.95 35.55
CA GLY A 688 -10.75 -13.15 36.38
C GLY A 688 -11.10 -12.83 37.84
N GLU A 689 -11.68 -13.78 38.59
CA GLU A 689 -12.10 -13.58 39.99
C GLU A 689 -10.95 -13.72 41.02
N ASP A 690 -9.90 -14.49 40.70
CA ASP A 690 -8.85 -14.86 41.68
C ASP A 690 -7.52 -14.10 41.50
N HIS A 691 -7.14 -13.71 40.28
CA HIS A 691 -5.93 -12.93 39.97
C HIS A 691 -6.23 -11.88 38.87
N ARG A 692 -6.09 -10.58 39.20
CA ARG A 692 -6.43 -9.45 38.31
C ARG A 692 -5.24 -8.88 37.52
N TYR A 693 -4.06 -9.49 37.64
CA TYR A 693 -2.88 -9.12 36.85
C TYR A 693 -2.00 -10.33 36.54
N VAL A 694 -1.22 -10.22 35.47
CA VAL A 694 -0.15 -11.16 35.08
C VAL A 694 1.18 -10.42 35.07
N ILE A 695 2.25 -11.07 35.50
CA ILE A 695 3.61 -10.55 35.43
C ILE A 695 4.27 -11.14 34.18
N GLY A 696 4.64 -10.30 33.23
CA GLY A 696 5.36 -10.75 32.03
C GLY A 696 6.86 -10.90 32.28
N ASN A 697 7.49 -9.87 32.87
CA ASN A 697 8.94 -9.83 33.02
C ASN A 697 9.36 -9.10 34.30
N VAL A 698 10.52 -9.48 34.87
CA VAL A 698 11.07 -8.90 36.10
C VAL A 698 12.52 -8.46 35.91
N LYS A 699 12.75 -7.15 36.02
CA LYS A 699 14.08 -6.51 35.91
C LYS A 699 14.63 -6.15 37.28
N SER A 700 15.84 -6.59 37.61
CA SER A 700 16.58 -6.06 38.77
C SER A 700 17.58 -4.98 38.33
N PHE A 701 17.89 -4.05 39.24
CA PHE A 701 18.87 -2.99 39.01
C PHE A 701 19.63 -2.66 40.30
N ALA A 702 20.92 -2.38 40.20
CA ALA A 702 21.78 -2.02 41.33
C ALA A 702 21.86 -0.51 41.58
N SER A 703 21.45 0.31 40.61
CA SER A 703 21.40 1.77 40.74
C SER A 703 20.33 2.39 39.84
N LYS A 704 20.07 3.68 40.05
CA LYS A 704 19.14 4.46 39.23
C LYS A 704 19.57 4.53 37.76
N GLU A 705 20.87 4.57 37.48
CA GLU A 705 21.40 4.56 36.11
C GLU A 705 21.13 3.23 35.39
N GLU A 706 21.17 2.11 36.11
CA GLU A 706 20.85 0.79 35.54
C GLU A 706 19.33 0.60 35.35
N LYS A 707 18.53 1.15 36.27
CA LYS A 707 17.06 1.23 36.14
C LYS A 707 16.66 1.89 34.82
N GLU A 708 17.21 3.07 34.54
CA GLU A 708 16.92 3.89 33.34
C GLU A 708 17.66 3.40 32.07
N SER A 709 18.55 2.41 32.19
CA SER A 709 19.32 1.87 31.06
C SER A 709 18.46 0.97 30.17
N MET A 710 18.33 1.36 28.90
CA MET A 710 17.71 0.54 27.84
C MET A 710 18.63 -0.58 27.30
N SER A 711 19.87 -0.67 27.79
CA SER A 711 20.84 -1.70 27.40
C SER A 711 21.18 -2.65 28.55
N ALA A 712 20.58 -2.42 29.73
CA ALA A 712 20.64 -3.36 30.84
C ALA A 712 19.82 -4.61 30.48
N TYR A 713 20.25 -5.77 30.99
CA TYR A 713 19.49 -6.99 30.85
C TYR A 713 18.12 -6.81 31.53
N ASN A 714 17.03 -7.00 30.77
CA ASN A 714 15.69 -6.76 31.29
C ASN A 714 15.19 -7.86 32.22
N GLY A 715 15.89 -9.00 32.32
CA GLY A 715 15.44 -10.14 33.12
C GLY A 715 14.73 -11.19 32.27
N PRO A 716 14.55 -12.41 32.80
CA PRO A 716 13.81 -13.49 32.13
C PRO A 716 12.30 -13.22 32.13
N GLU A 717 11.56 -13.92 31.26
CA GLU A 717 10.11 -14.03 31.40
C GLU A 717 9.77 -14.61 32.78
N PHE A 718 8.72 -14.11 33.43
CA PHE A 718 8.41 -14.49 34.80
C PHE A 718 8.12 -16.00 34.92
N GLU A 719 7.49 -16.58 33.89
CA GLU A 719 7.18 -18.02 33.81
C GLU A 719 8.44 -18.91 33.78
N ASP A 720 9.57 -18.38 33.30
CA ASP A 720 10.85 -19.10 33.24
C ASP A 720 11.61 -19.10 34.58
N ILE A 721 11.13 -18.34 35.58
CA ILE A 721 11.70 -18.29 36.92
C ILE A 721 11.28 -19.53 37.73
N ASP A 722 12.11 -19.99 38.69
CA ASP A 722 11.73 -21.08 39.59
C ASP A 722 10.41 -20.79 40.34
N GLU A 723 9.50 -21.76 40.39
CA GLU A 723 8.14 -21.62 40.95
C GLU A 723 8.13 -21.05 42.39
N LYS A 724 9.08 -21.44 43.24
CA LYS A 724 9.15 -20.91 44.62
C LYS A 724 9.57 -19.46 44.66
N LEU A 725 10.40 -19.04 43.71
CA LEU A 725 10.82 -17.66 43.57
C LEU A 725 9.68 -16.81 42.98
N GLN A 726 8.88 -17.36 42.06
CA GLN A 726 7.64 -16.72 41.59
C GLN A 726 6.69 -16.46 42.77
N GLU A 727 6.37 -17.48 43.58
CA GLU A 727 5.52 -17.35 44.78
C GLU A 727 6.04 -16.26 45.74
N SER A 728 7.36 -16.23 45.99
CA SER A 728 7.98 -15.24 46.88
C SER A 728 7.92 -13.81 46.33
N LEU A 729 7.96 -13.65 45.00
CA LEU A 729 7.84 -12.35 44.34
C LEU A 729 6.39 -11.84 44.33
N ASP A 730 5.40 -12.73 44.19
CA ASP A 730 4.00 -12.38 44.35
C ASP A 730 3.66 -11.97 45.79
N GLU A 731 4.18 -12.68 46.80
CA GLU A 731 4.07 -12.27 48.20
C GLU A 731 4.67 -10.88 48.44
N LEU A 732 5.81 -10.57 47.81
CA LEU A 732 6.43 -9.25 47.87
C LEU A 732 5.54 -8.14 47.27
N LEU A 733 4.87 -8.41 46.16
CA LEU A 733 3.92 -7.46 45.56
C LEU A 733 2.68 -7.27 46.43
N ALA A 734 2.15 -8.34 47.02
CA ALA A 734 1.04 -8.26 47.97
C ALA A 734 1.40 -7.40 49.20
N GLU A 735 2.60 -7.58 49.78
CA GLU A 735 3.11 -6.74 50.87
C GLU A 735 3.32 -5.28 50.46
N ALA A 736 3.68 -5.02 49.19
CA ALA A 736 3.79 -3.68 48.63
C ALA A 736 2.42 -3.00 48.42
N GLY A 737 1.32 -3.74 48.59
CA GLY A 737 -0.05 -3.25 48.44
C GLY A 737 -0.59 -3.38 47.02
N ILE A 738 -0.04 -4.27 46.21
CA ILE A 738 -0.59 -4.65 44.91
C ILE A 738 -1.77 -5.58 45.17
N SER A 739 -2.97 -5.15 44.81
CA SER A 739 -4.20 -5.91 45.05
C SER A 739 -5.11 -5.91 43.82
N THR A 740 -6.18 -6.69 43.87
CA THR A 740 -7.21 -6.69 42.82
C THR A 740 -7.89 -5.32 42.71
N GLU A 741 -8.12 -4.63 43.83
CA GLU A 741 -8.69 -3.28 43.83
C GLU A 741 -7.76 -2.23 43.19
N LEU A 742 -6.44 -2.45 43.23
CA LEU A 742 -5.49 -1.60 42.51
C LEU A 742 -5.63 -1.78 40.99
N CYS A 743 -5.86 -3.00 40.51
CA CYS A 743 -6.05 -3.26 39.08
C CYS A 743 -7.33 -2.58 38.58
N ASP A 744 -8.43 -2.68 39.34
CA ASP A 744 -9.68 -1.98 39.04
C ASP A 744 -9.49 -0.45 39.05
N PHE A 745 -8.65 0.06 39.95
CA PHE A 745 -8.28 1.47 39.98
C PHE A 745 -7.49 1.88 38.73
N ILE A 746 -6.50 1.09 38.30
CA ILE A 746 -5.67 1.35 37.12
C ILE A 746 -6.54 1.40 35.85
N ASP A 747 -7.38 0.39 35.63
CA ASP A 747 -8.30 0.33 34.48
C ASP A 747 -9.25 1.54 34.47
N ALA A 748 -9.86 1.86 35.63
CA ALA A 748 -10.76 3.00 35.74
C ALA A 748 -10.06 4.35 35.55
N MET A 749 -8.83 4.50 36.06
CA MET A 749 -8.04 5.73 35.90
C MET A 749 -7.55 5.93 34.47
N ALA A 750 -7.21 4.86 33.75
CA ALA A 750 -6.79 4.92 32.36
C ALA A 750 -7.90 5.52 31.47
N LEU A 751 -9.14 5.07 31.66
CA LEU A 751 -10.31 5.62 30.98
C LEU A 751 -10.67 7.03 31.44
N ASP A 752 -10.62 7.31 32.75
CA ASP A 752 -10.90 8.65 33.29
C ASP A 752 -9.91 9.70 32.75
N LYS A 753 -8.63 9.34 32.62
CA LYS A 753 -7.58 10.21 32.11
C LYS A 753 -7.74 10.46 30.61
N GLU A 754 -8.07 9.44 29.82
CA GLU A 754 -8.38 9.56 28.39
C GLU A 754 -9.49 10.60 28.18
N GLN A 755 -10.63 10.42 28.86
CA GLN A 755 -11.79 11.31 28.71
C GLN A 755 -11.46 12.77 29.10
N ARG A 756 -10.68 12.97 30.19
CA ARG A 756 -10.25 14.32 30.60
C ARG A 756 -9.30 14.96 29.59
N GLU A 757 -8.35 14.20 29.03
CA GLU A 757 -7.45 14.72 28.01
C GLU A 757 -8.15 14.93 26.66
N TYR A 758 -9.18 14.16 26.32
CA TYR A 758 -10.02 14.39 25.15
C TYR A 758 -10.80 15.71 25.26
N ILE A 759 -11.47 15.97 26.39
CA ILE A 759 -12.14 17.25 26.65
C ILE A 759 -11.15 18.43 26.58
N ARG A 760 -9.93 18.23 27.09
CA ARG A 760 -8.86 19.24 27.01
C ARG A 760 -8.35 19.44 25.58
N TRP A 761 -8.23 18.37 24.79
CA TRP A 761 -7.89 18.45 23.38
C TRP A 761 -8.94 19.21 22.58
N LEU A 762 -10.23 18.93 22.78
CA LEU A 762 -11.33 19.68 22.17
C LEU A 762 -11.26 21.17 22.52
N SER A 763 -10.96 21.47 23.79
CA SER A 763 -10.81 22.85 24.27
C SER A 763 -9.63 23.58 23.61
N ASN A 764 -8.48 22.91 23.47
CA ASN A 764 -7.30 23.46 22.80
C ASN A 764 -7.55 23.65 21.29
N LEU A 765 -8.22 22.71 20.64
CA LEU A 765 -8.61 22.80 19.23
C LEU A 765 -9.58 23.97 19.01
N LYS A 766 -10.55 24.14 19.91
CA LYS A 766 -11.46 25.28 19.89
C LYS A 766 -10.70 26.61 20.02
N GLU A 767 -9.81 26.73 21.00
CA GLU A 767 -9.01 27.95 21.19
C GLU A 767 -8.13 28.25 19.97
N PHE A 768 -7.55 27.22 19.34
CA PHE A 768 -6.80 27.36 18.10
C PHE A 768 -7.68 27.86 16.95
N MET A 769 -8.89 27.34 16.79
CA MET A 769 -9.83 27.73 15.72
C MET A 769 -10.42 29.14 15.93
N GLU A 770 -10.49 29.59 17.18
CA GLU A 770 -10.97 30.93 17.56
C GLU A 770 -9.90 32.03 17.33
N LYS A 771 -8.60 31.70 17.37
CA LYS A 771 -7.48 32.61 17.05
C LYS A 771 -7.31 32.76 15.52
#